data_AF-A0A972E693-F1
#
_entry.id   AF-A0A972E693-F1
#
_cell.length_a   1.000
_cell.length_b   1.000
_cell.length_c   1.000
_cell.angle_alpha   90.00
_cell.angle_beta   90.00
_cell.angle_gamma   90.00
#
_symmetry.space_group_name_H-M   'P 1'
#
loop_
_entity.id
_entity.type
_entity.pdbx_description
1 polymer ?
#
loop_
_entity_poly.entity_id
_entity_poly.type
_entity_poly.pdbx_seq_one_letter_code
_entity_poly.pdbx_strand_id
1 'polypeptide(L)'
;MRQAIKLLPILAVLILMVSCIHTPLSIENETIALIQKEEGVALTLKTTVSGVEMSFIQKGLAVAPVVKEGLLTIFDPDSDRYRYSFVDPNGRIEKGTELMMIPGKKVADVVLKKVEVVGQLSKPRVDPPFSNGFSIKDQDVNVYETFVLEIYGKNVTNLGGFELWIEYDPTRLQVNSAGGSPIALTGPCSGGLMLSPVYYEGQIKITAAFTGGVTIGSTAVPILQIQFQARATDGNAYARFGSATVISNTSASPMTINLYNATIAVSDSNGPVLLGDFNEDHIVDLLDFVAFANHYNTSASASREYDVLYDIAPAEDRYGGIWAGIYDTCTPNGVINLLDFVVFGSNYGKTEPSETNENPTVPTGPSPANNATGISTTPTLSWNPSSDPDGDPISYDVYLDTNTNPTTLKTPTSLTDPQYAATGLAPSTKYYWKVVAKDNKGGSSTGGPWNFTTQSPVNNAPSAPTSPTPANGSTDTDVNLTLSWSASTDPDAGDVVSYDLYWGTTSNPTTLRAGNLSSTSYAVTNLSNATKYYWKVVAKDNHGASTASAIWNFTTEAAPSEAQYRALTVGLTTYDDGGNLDAPDNDAQDMAQMLSFLSENYTTTIRTGRVTKSALNALLTEYVSGSQAQDVFLFHYSGHGWYTGGQSNLYMSDGQSMSVTELRQKLSAINGTKIVIIDACESGSFVNLIEGRELTREEKRERMALFNAQVLEVFSEPSRDRGAYSSPYEYYVLTGAAINEYSYEDEYLNNGYLTFFLMDGMGDVGSANPTGAFDYT
;
A
#
# COMPACT_ATOMS: atom_id res chain seq x y z
N MET A 1 -123.57 -31.31 -30.06
CA MET A 1 -123.63 -31.70 -28.63
C MET A 1 -123.25 -33.16 -28.40
N ARG A 2 -122.24 -33.66 -29.14
CA ARG A 2 -121.60 -34.96 -28.98
C ARG A 2 -120.11 -34.69 -29.00
N GLN A 3 -119.54 -34.28 -27.87
CA GLN A 3 -118.08 -34.19 -27.63
C GLN A 3 -117.72 -33.79 -26.17
N ALA A 4 -118.66 -33.35 -25.34
CA ALA A 4 -118.37 -32.87 -23.99
C ALA A 4 -118.47 -33.91 -22.84
N ILE A 5 -118.86 -35.17 -23.11
CA ILE A 5 -119.14 -36.17 -22.04
C ILE A 5 -118.05 -37.25 -21.91
N LYS A 6 -117.03 -37.27 -22.78
CA LYS A 6 -115.93 -38.25 -22.72
C LYS A 6 -114.64 -37.76 -22.05
N LEU A 7 -114.63 -36.54 -21.48
CA LEU A 7 -113.45 -35.93 -20.86
C LEU A 7 -113.49 -35.86 -19.32
N LEU A 8 -114.61 -36.21 -18.68
CA LEU A 8 -114.72 -36.17 -17.21
C LEU A 8 -113.80 -37.17 -16.47
N PRO A 9 -113.57 -38.41 -16.93
CA PRO A 9 -112.63 -39.33 -16.26
C PRO A 9 -111.17 -38.92 -16.46
N ILE A 10 -110.85 -38.27 -17.59
CA ILE A 10 -109.50 -37.78 -17.90
C ILE A 10 -109.21 -36.50 -17.11
N LEU A 11 -110.20 -35.64 -16.88
CA LEU A 11 -110.05 -34.45 -16.02
C LEU A 11 -109.92 -34.84 -14.54
N ALA A 12 -110.59 -35.90 -14.08
CA ALA A 12 -110.43 -36.41 -12.71
C ALA A 12 -109.05 -37.08 -12.49
N VAL A 13 -108.52 -37.81 -13.49
CA VAL A 13 -107.17 -38.38 -13.44
C VAL A 13 -106.08 -37.32 -13.65
N LEU A 14 -106.31 -36.26 -14.44
CA LEU A 14 -105.41 -35.11 -14.50
C LEU A 14 -105.42 -34.31 -13.20
N ILE A 15 -106.57 -34.14 -12.53
CA ILE A 15 -106.66 -33.46 -11.23
C ILE A 15 -106.05 -34.31 -10.10
N LEU A 16 -106.12 -35.65 -10.19
CA LEU A 16 -105.43 -36.57 -9.26
C LEU A 16 -103.93 -36.77 -9.56
N MET A 17 -103.46 -36.51 -10.79
CA MET A 17 -102.03 -36.49 -11.13
C MET A 17 -101.39 -35.11 -10.96
N VAL A 18 -102.18 -34.03 -10.93
CA VAL A 18 -101.70 -32.68 -10.55
C VAL A 18 -101.68 -32.48 -9.02
N SER A 19 -102.26 -33.40 -8.23
CA SER A 19 -102.11 -33.41 -6.76
C SER A 19 -100.84 -34.10 -6.23
N CYS A 20 -99.87 -34.43 -7.08
CA CYS A 20 -98.55 -34.94 -6.66
C CYS A 20 -97.37 -34.09 -7.15
N ILE A 21 -97.58 -32.82 -7.49
CA ILE A 21 -96.48 -31.85 -7.47
C ILE A 21 -96.46 -31.31 -6.04
N HIS A 22 -95.68 -31.95 -5.17
CA HIS A 22 -95.22 -31.31 -3.95
C HIS A 22 -94.35 -30.13 -4.39
N THR A 23 -94.95 -28.97 -4.64
CA THR A 23 -94.20 -27.74 -4.50
C THR A 23 -93.70 -27.75 -3.06
N PRO A 24 -92.37 -27.72 -2.82
CA PRO A 24 -91.86 -27.57 -1.47
C PRO A 24 -92.50 -26.29 -0.92
N LEU A 25 -93.13 -26.36 0.26
CA LEU A 25 -93.47 -25.15 1.00
C LEU A 25 -92.15 -24.38 1.15
N SER A 26 -91.93 -23.31 0.40
CA SER A 26 -90.80 -22.41 0.62
C SER A 26 -91.29 -21.23 1.44
N ILE A 27 -90.76 -21.06 2.65
CA ILE A 27 -90.79 -19.75 3.31
C ILE A 27 -89.61 -19.00 2.71
N GLU A 28 -89.89 -18.05 1.81
CA GLU A 28 -88.84 -17.29 1.14
C GLU A 28 -88.33 -16.16 2.05
N ASN A 29 -87.08 -16.29 2.48
CA ASN A 29 -86.24 -15.12 2.74
C ASN A 29 -85.49 -14.80 1.43
N GLU A 30 -85.14 -13.53 1.19
CA GLU A 30 -84.40 -13.14 -0.02
C GLU A 30 -83.03 -13.83 -0.12
N THR A 31 -82.47 -14.24 1.02
CA THR A 31 -81.12 -14.82 1.14
C THR A 31 -81.11 -16.34 1.33
N ILE A 32 -82.07 -16.92 2.06
CA ILE A 32 -82.09 -18.36 2.41
C ILE A 32 -83.32 -19.06 1.83
N ALA A 33 -83.09 -20.19 1.18
CA ALA A 33 -84.12 -21.13 0.75
C ALA A 33 -84.19 -22.33 1.71
N LEU A 34 -85.40 -22.69 2.13
CA LEU A 34 -85.68 -23.96 2.81
C LEU A 34 -86.10 -25.00 1.77
N ILE A 35 -85.29 -26.03 1.58
CA ILE A 35 -85.50 -27.07 0.57
C ILE A 35 -85.85 -28.38 1.30
N GLN A 36 -87.03 -28.92 1.03
CA GLN A 36 -87.42 -30.24 1.54
C GLN A 36 -86.60 -31.33 0.84
N LYS A 37 -85.93 -32.18 1.62
CA LYS A 37 -85.23 -33.39 1.16
C LYS A 37 -85.82 -34.63 1.83
N GLU A 38 -85.40 -35.81 1.36
CA GLU A 38 -85.81 -37.11 1.92
C GLU A 38 -85.43 -37.25 3.41
N GLU A 39 -84.26 -36.74 3.79
CA GLU A 39 -83.69 -36.88 5.14
C GLU A 39 -84.04 -35.72 6.08
N GLY A 40 -84.61 -34.61 5.59
CA GLY A 40 -84.89 -33.42 6.39
C GLY A 40 -85.08 -32.14 5.57
N VAL A 41 -84.76 -30.99 6.18
CA VAL A 41 -84.82 -29.67 5.52
C VAL A 41 -83.41 -29.11 5.35
N ALA A 42 -83.02 -28.82 4.11
CA ALA A 42 -81.77 -28.14 3.78
C ALA A 42 -81.95 -26.62 3.75
N LEU A 43 -81.00 -25.89 4.31
CA LEU A 43 -80.93 -24.43 4.27
C LEU A 43 -79.86 -24.02 3.26
N THR A 44 -80.30 -23.40 2.17
CA THR A 44 -79.44 -23.10 1.00
C THR A 44 -79.39 -21.61 0.70
N LEU A 45 -78.20 -21.08 0.41
CA LEU A 45 -78.01 -19.68 0.04
C LEU A 45 -78.57 -19.36 -1.36
N LYS A 46 -79.26 -18.23 -1.48
CA LYS A 46 -79.76 -17.67 -2.74
C LYS A 46 -78.85 -16.60 -3.34
N THR A 47 -77.85 -16.14 -2.59
CA THR A 47 -76.87 -15.13 -3.01
C THR A 47 -75.47 -15.47 -2.47
N THR A 48 -74.43 -14.99 -3.15
CA THR A 48 -73.04 -15.11 -2.68
C THR A 48 -72.80 -14.06 -1.59
N VAL A 49 -72.23 -14.46 -0.46
CA VAL A 49 -72.00 -13.63 0.73
C VAL A 49 -70.61 -13.88 1.31
N SER A 50 -70.06 -12.93 2.06
CA SER A 50 -68.84 -13.15 2.87
C SER A 50 -69.16 -13.81 4.21
N GLY A 51 -70.39 -13.64 4.72
CA GLY A 51 -70.89 -14.38 5.88
C GLY A 51 -72.39 -14.27 6.02
N VAL A 52 -72.99 -15.21 6.73
CA VAL A 52 -74.44 -15.27 6.99
C VAL A 52 -74.72 -15.73 8.40
N GLU A 53 -75.57 -14.98 9.10
CA GLU A 53 -76.14 -15.36 10.39
C GLU A 53 -77.63 -15.61 10.21
N MET A 54 -78.14 -16.69 10.80
CA MET A 54 -79.56 -16.97 10.83
C MET A 54 -80.02 -17.51 12.17
N SER A 55 -81.19 -17.06 12.60
CA SER A 55 -81.88 -17.61 13.76
C SER A 55 -83.19 -18.26 13.35
N PHE A 56 -83.51 -19.39 13.95
CA PHE A 56 -84.77 -20.09 13.70
C PHE A 56 -85.30 -20.81 14.94
N ILE A 57 -86.60 -21.12 14.89
CA ILE A 57 -87.29 -21.97 15.86
C ILE A 57 -87.65 -23.28 15.18
N GLN A 58 -87.42 -24.39 15.87
CA GLN A 58 -87.78 -25.74 15.43
C GLN A 58 -88.94 -26.28 16.29
N LYS A 59 -89.99 -26.83 15.66
CA LYS A 59 -91.06 -27.52 16.40
C LYS A 59 -90.71 -28.99 16.68
N GLY A 60 -90.94 -29.46 17.92
CA GLY A 60 -90.72 -30.85 18.36
C GLY A 60 -89.34 -31.11 18.97
N LEU A 61 -89.02 -32.38 19.28
CA LEU A 61 -87.71 -32.77 19.87
C LEU A 61 -86.54 -32.22 19.02
N ALA A 62 -85.53 -31.70 19.72
CA ALA A 62 -84.34 -31.11 19.13
C ALA A 62 -83.45 -32.20 18.52
N VAL A 63 -83.15 -32.07 17.24
CA VAL A 63 -82.13 -32.86 16.55
C VAL A 63 -81.08 -31.88 16.07
N ALA A 64 -79.82 -32.14 16.44
CA ALA A 64 -78.70 -31.31 16.03
C ALA A 64 -78.64 -31.24 14.49
N PRO A 65 -78.62 -30.04 13.90
CA PRO A 65 -78.39 -29.90 12.48
C PRO A 65 -77.02 -30.43 12.06
N VAL A 66 -76.94 -30.95 10.84
CA VAL A 66 -75.67 -31.29 10.19
C VAL A 66 -75.21 -30.05 9.42
N VAL A 67 -74.13 -29.42 9.88
CA VAL A 67 -73.56 -28.23 9.24
C VAL A 67 -72.64 -28.62 8.09
N LYS A 68 -72.48 -27.72 7.12
CA LYS A 68 -71.59 -27.89 5.98
C LYS A 68 -70.13 -27.93 6.43
N GLU A 69 -69.42 -28.99 6.04
CA GLU A 69 -67.97 -29.10 6.24
C GLU A 69 -67.22 -27.98 5.49
N GLY A 70 -66.14 -27.49 6.10
CA GLY A 70 -65.28 -26.44 5.54
C GLY A 70 -65.69 -25.01 5.89
N LEU A 71 -66.84 -24.79 6.53
CA LEU A 71 -67.25 -23.48 7.03
C LEU A 71 -66.91 -23.35 8.52
N LEU A 72 -66.34 -22.20 8.91
CA LEU A 72 -66.31 -21.80 10.31
C LEU A 72 -67.75 -21.52 10.74
N THR A 73 -68.19 -22.19 11.80
CA THR A 73 -69.58 -22.12 12.26
C THR A 73 -69.64 -21.82 13.76
N ILE A 74 -70.32 -20.74 14.12
CA ILE A 74 -70.64 -20.42 15.52
C ILE A 74 -72.10 -20.79 15.77
N PHE A 75 -72.33 -21.60 16.80
CA PHE A 75 -73.66 -21.90 17.31
C PHE A 75 -73.86 -21.18 18.64
N ASP A 76 -74.76 -20.19 18.65
CA ASP A 76 -75.13 -19.43 19.85
C ASP A 76 -76.56 -19.87 20.29
N PRO A 77 -76.68 -20.68 21.36
CA PRO A 77 -77.97 -21.12 21.87
C PRO A 77 -78.64 -19.99 22.68
N ASP A 78 -79.53 -19.23 22.04
CA ASP A 78 -80.43 -18.33 22.74
C ASP A 78 -81.56 -19.13 23.42
N SER A 79 -82.09 -18.60 24.51
CA SER A 79 -83.12 -19.21 25.37
C SER A 79 -84.40 -19.65 24.65
N ASP A 80 -84.73 -19.04 23.50
CA ASP A 80 -85.91 -19.38 22.69
C ASP A 80 -85.60 -19.71 21.21
N ARG A 81 -84.33 -19.62 20.76
CA ARG A 81 -83.92 -19.70 19.34
C ARG A 81 -82.55 -20.34 19.15
N TYR A 82 -82.42 -21.05 18.03
CA TYR A 82 -81.12 -21.53 17.56
C TYR A 82 -80.53 -20.51 16.60
N ARG A 83 -79.36 -19.95 16.91
CA ARG A 83 -78.61 -19.02 16.04
C ARG A 83 -77.36 -19.70 15.50
N TYR A 84 -77.19 -19.64 14.19
CA TYR A 84 -76.00 -20.13 13.51
C TYR A 84 -75.40 -19.04 12.63
N SER A 85 -74.10 -18.86 12.74
CA SER A 85 -73.31 -17.94 11.91
C SER A 85 -72.29 -18.74 11.12
N PHE A 86 -72.16 -18.46 9.83
CA PHE A 86 -71.29 -19.18 8.89
C PHE A 86 -70.37 -18.21 8.15
N VAL A 87 -69.09 -18.56 8.09
CA VAL A 87 -68.04 -17.88 7.30
C VAL A 87 -67.17 -18.94 6.62
N ASP A 88 -66.74 -18.68 5.39
CA ASP A 88 -65.78 -19.54 4.67
C ASP A 88 -64.38 -18.92 4.78
N PRO A 89 -63.40 -19.59 5.42
CA PRO A 89 -62.04 -19.06 5.52
C PRO A 89 -61.33 -19.02 4.16
N ASN A 90 -61.84 -19.72 3.14
CA ASN A 90 -61.27 -19.75 1.79
C ASN A 90 -61.88 -18.70 0.85
N GLY A 91 -62.78 -17.85 1.34
CA GLY A 91 -63.36 -16.77 0.55
C GLY A 91 -64.85 -16.57 0.79
N ARG A 92 -65.62 -16.39 -0.29
CA ARG A 92 -67.06 -16.10 -0.20
C ARG A 92 -67.85 -17.39 -0.22
N ILE A 93 -68.91 -17.45 0.56
CA ILE A 93 -69.87 -18.56 0.49
C ILE A 93 -70.73 -18.37 -0.75
N GLU A 94 -70.56 -19.27 -1.72
CA GLU A 94 -71.19 -19.14 -3.03
C GLU A 94 -72.71 -19.36 -3.00
N LYS A 95 -73.42 -18.67 -3.90
CA LYS A 95 -74.84 -18.91 -4.15
C LYS A 95 -75.10 -20.39 -4.45
N GLY A 96 -76.12 -20.96 -3.81
CA GLY A 96 -76.48 -22.37 -3.94
C GLY A 96 -75.80 -23.28 -2.91
N THR A 97 -74.91 -22.75 -2.06
CA THR A 97 -74.31 -23.51 -0.96
C THR A 97 -75.37 -23.92 0.05
N GLU A 98 -75.43 -25.21 0.35
CA GLU A 98 -76.19 -25.76 1.47
C GLU A 98 -75.39 -25.59 2.74
N LEU A 99 -75.87 -24.73 3.65
CA LEU A 99 -75.19 -24.37 4.89
C LEU A 99 -75.38 -25.44 5.97
N MET A 100 -76.58 -26.02 6.03
CA MET A 100 -76.94 -27.03 7.02
C MET A 100 -78.16 -27.85 6.59
N MET A 101 -78.28 -29.05 7.14
CA MET A 101 -79.42 -29.95 7.02
C MET A 101 -80.01 -30.20 8.40
N ILE A 102 -81.32 -30.01 8.54
CA ILE A 102 -82.08 -30.27 9.77
C ILE A 102 -82.80 -31.62 9.60
N PRO A 103 -82.31 -32.71 10.23
CA PRO A 103 -82.83 -34.04 9.97
C PRO A 103 -84.27 -34.23 10.47
N GLY A 104 -85.06 -35.01 9.72
CA GLY A 104 -86.37 -35.49 10.16
C GLY A 104 -87.45 -34.42 10.33
N LYS A 105 -87.20 -33.18 9.90
CA LYS A 105 -88.19 -32.09 9.92
C LYS A 105 -88.81 -31.88 8.54
N LYS A 106 -90.01 -31.29 8.54
CA LYS A 106 -90.63 -30.72 7.33
C LYS A 106 -90.37 -29.23 7.29
N VAL A 107 -90.43 -28.61 6.11
CA VAL A 107 -90.22 -27.15 6.01
C VAL A 107 -91.17 -26.35 6.92
N ALA A 108 -92.42 -26.82 7.10
CA ALA A 108 -93.39 -26.19 8.00
C ALA A 108 -92.99 -26.22 9.51
N ASP A 109 -92.00 -27.05 9.88
CA ASP A 109 -91.50 -27.18 11.24
C ASP A 109 -90.32 -26.24 11.54
N VAL A 110 -89.78 -25.57 10.51
CA VAL A 110 -88.64 -24.66 10.61
C VAL A 110 -89.11 -23.23 10.34
N VAL A 111 -89.00 -22.36 11.34
CA VAL A 111 -89.40 -20.96 11.23
C VAL A 111 -88.19 -20.05 11.33
N LEU A 112 -87.71 -19.53 10.20
CA LEU A 112 -86.68 -18.49 10.17
C LEU A 112 -87.20 -17.22 10.85
N LYS A 113 -86.40 -16.64 11.75
CA LYS A 113 -86.73 -15.43 12.51
C LYS A 113 -85.93 -14.22 12.06
N LYS A 114 -84.63 -14.41 11.85
CA LYS A 114 -83.71 -13.37 11.41
C LYS A 114 -82.70 -14.00 10.46
N VAL A 115 -82.36 -13.29 9.39
CA VAL A 115 -81.23 -13.60 8.52
C VAL A 115 -80.48 -12.30 8.33
N GLU A 116 -79.21 -12.29 8.70
CA GLU A 116 -78.27 -11.20 8.46
C GLU A 116 -77.15 -11.69 7.56
N VAL A 117 -76.65 -10.80 6.70
CA VAL A 117 -75.58 -11.13 5.77
C VAL A 117 -74.58 -9.99 5.68
N VAL A 118 -73.32 -10.39 5.49
CA VAL A 118 -72.27 -9.49 5.03
C VAL A 118 -72.06 -9.80 3.56
N GLY A 119 -72.52 -8.89 2.69
CA GLY A 119 -72.48 -9.09 1.25
C GLY A 119 -71.05 -9.05 0.70
N GLN A 120 -70.31 -8.00 1.04
CA GLN A 120 -68.90 -7.81 0.67
C GLN A 120 -68.26 -6.90 1.71
N LEU A 121 -67.03 -7.21 2.14
CA LEU A 121 -66.23 -6.29 2.93
C LEU A 121 -65.85 -5.05 2.10
N SER A 122 -65.65 -3.91 2.77
CA SER A 122 -65.11 -2.68 2.17
C SER A 122 -63.90 -3.05 1.33
N LYS A 123 -63.86 -2.62 0.06
CA LYS A 123 -62.60 -2.74 -0.69
C LYS A 123 -61.57 -1.81 -0.05
N PRO A 124 -60.27 -2.18 -0.09
CA PRO A 124 -59.19 -1.26 0.27
C PRO A 124 -59.42 0.10 -0.37
N ARG A 125 -58.96 1.18 0.28
CA ARG A 125 -58.87 2.48 -0.38
C ARG A 125 -57.96 2.29 -1.59
N VAL A 126 -58.57 2.10 -2.76
CA VAL A 126 -57.90 1.93 -4.04
C VAL A 126 -56.99 3.14 -4.18
N ASP A 127 -55.67 2.92 -4.30
CA ASP A 127 -54.72 3.94 -4.76
C ASP A 127 -55.43 4.71 -5.89
N PRO A 128 -55.74 6.00 -5.73
CA PRO A 128 -56.61 6.68 -6.68
C PRO A 128 -55.98 6.54 -8.07
N PRO A 129 -56.75 6.24 -9.12
CA PRO A 129 -56.20 6.25 -10.46
C PRO A 129 -55.62 7.65 -10.71
N PHE A 130 -54.30 7.73 -10.87
CA PHE A 130 -53.64 8.97 -11.26
C PHE A 130 -54.30 9.45 -12.56
N SER A 131 -55.08 10.52 -12.43
CA SER A 131 -55.95 11.03 -13.47
C SER A 131 -55.20 12.08 -14.29
N ASN A 132 -55.66 12.39 -15.51
CA ASN A 132 -54.98 13.33 -16.39
C ASN A 132 -54.89 14.72 -15.74
N GLY A 133 -53.69 15.31 -15.65
CA GLY A 133 -53.43 16.53 -14.91
C GLY A 133 -52.45 16.30 -13.76
N PHE A 134 -52.62 17.03 -12.65
CA PHE A 134 -51.81 16.85 -11.44
C PHE A 134 -52.64 16.18 -10.33
N SER A 135 -52.03 15.23 -9.64
CA SER A 135 -52.67 14.48 -8.55
C SER A 135 -51.74 14.40 -7.36
N ILE A 136 -52.25 14.64 -6.15
CA ILE A 136 -51.52 14.31 -4.91
C ILE A 136 -51.82 12.85 -4.59
N LYS A 137 -50.81 12.06 -4.20
CA LYS A 137 -51.02 10.68 -3.76
C LYS A 137 -51.61 10.66 -2.35
N ASP A 138 -52.61 9.82 -2.14
CA ASP A 138 -53.05 9.47 -0.78
C ASP A 138 -51.91 8.80 -0.01
N GLN A 139 -51.77 9.13 1.27
CA GLN A 139 -50.66 8.65 2.09
C GLN A 139 -51.09 8.40 3.52
N ASP A 140 -50.51 7.37 4.11
CA ASP A 140 -50.75 6.99 5.49
C ASP A 140 -49.42 7.07 6.24
N VAL A 141 -49.42 7.76 7.38
CA VAL A 141 -48.21 8.14 8.09
C VAL A 141 -48.43 8.03 9.60
N ASN A 142 -47.41 7.59 10.32
CA ASN A 142 -47.48 7.52 11.77
C ASN A 142 -47.34 8.91 12.39
N VAL A 143 -47.91 9.10 13.59
CA VAL A 143 -47.65 10.32 14.38
C VAL A 143 -46.13 10.54 14.53
N TYR A 144 -45.69 11.79 14.38
CA TYR A 144 -44.28 12.21 14.38
C TYR A 144 -43.43 11.77 13.18
N GLU A 145 -43.94 10.90 12.30
CA GLU A 145 -43.21 10.42 11.14
C GLU A 145 -42.90 11.55 10.17
N THR A 146 -41.69 11.55 9.61
CA THR A 146 -41.33 12.39 8.46
C THR A 146 -41.57 11.61 7.19
N PHE A 147 -42.32 12.21 6.26
CA PHE A 147 -42.70 11.57 5.01
C PHE A 147 -42.62 12.56 3.84
N VAL A 148 -42.67 12.04 2.61
CA VAL A 148 -42.62 12.84 1.38
C VAL A 148 -43.98 12.80 0.71
N LEU A 149 -44.66 13.95 0.66
CA LEU A 149 -45.86 14.13 -0.14
C LEU A 149 -45.49 14.28 -1.61
N GLU A 150 -45.92 13.33 -2.43
CA GLU A 150 -45.63 13.32 -3.86
C GLU A 150 -46.80 13.88 -4.68
N ILE A 151 -46.48 14.80 -5.59
CA ILE A 151 -47.39 15.30 -6.62
C ILE A 151 -47.01 14.64 -7.94
N TYR A 152 -47.96 13.92 -8.53
CA TYR A 152 -47.84 13.22 -9.79
C TYR A 152 -48.41 14.05 -10.93
N GLY A 153 -47.82 13.91 -12.11
CA GLY A 153 -48.37 14.41 -13.37
C GLY A 153 -48.67 13.28 -14.35
N LYS A 154 -49.70 13.45 -15.18
CA LYS A 154 -50.06 12.52 -16.26
C LYS A 154 -50.74 13.25 -17.43
N ASN A 155 -50.36 12.92 -18.66
CA ASN A 155 -50.94 13.49 -19.89
C ASN A 155 -50.94 15.04 -19.91
N VAL A 156 -49.81 15.65 -19.51
CA VAL A 156 -49.61 17.11 -19.56
C VAL A 156 -48.49 17.40 -20.56
N THR A 157 -48.82 18.08 -21.66
CA THR A 157 -47.85 18.41 -22.73
C THR A 157 -47.51 19.88 -22.72
N ASN A 158 -46.26 20.21 -23.06
CA ASN A 158 -45.78 21.58 -23.28
C ASN A 158 -45.90 22.51 -22.05
N LEU A 159 -45.67 21.96 -20.85
CA LEU A 159 -45.67 22.69 -19.58
C LEU A 159 -44.50 23.69 -19.53
N GLY A 160 -44.78 24.98 -19.59
CA GLY A 160 -43.79 26.06 -19.51
C GLY A 160 -43.50 26.52 -18.07
N GLY A 161 -44.44 26.33 -17.16
CA GLY A 161 -44.27 26.63 -15.74
C GLY A 161 -45.57 26.48 -14.96
N PHE A 162 -45.47 26.56 -13.63
CA PHE A 162 -46.62 26.58 -12.76
C PHE A 162 -46.40 27.45 -11.51
N GLU A 163 -47.50 27.95 -10.98
CA GLU A 163 -47.65 28.42 -9.62
C GLU A 163 -48.71 27.56 -8.94
N LEU A 164 -48.32 26.80 -7.92
CA LEU A 164 -49.20 25.89 -7.18
C LEU A 164 -49.29 26.36 -5.72
N TRP A 165 -50.52 26.47 -5.23
CA TRP A 165 -50.80 26.56 -3.81
C TRP A 165 -51.20 25.19 -3.29
N ILE A 166 -50.45 24.69 -2.32
CA ILE A 166 -50.77 23.44 -1.61
C ILE A 166 -51.28 23.81 -0.24
N GLU A 167 -52.54 23.48 0.04
CA GLU A 167 -53.14 23.63 1.36
C GLU A 167 -53.07 22.30 2.10
N TYR A 168 -52.67 22.33 3.37
CA TYR A 168 -52.58 21.16 4.23
C TYR A 168 -53.23 21.43 5.60
N ASP A 169 -53.60 20.40 6.34
CA ASP A 169 -54.12 20.52 7.71
C ASP A 169 -52.96 20.83 8.69
N PRO A 170 -52.80 22.08 9.19
CA PRO A 170 -51.68 22.43 10.05
C PRO A 170 -51.80 21.82 11.46
N THR A 171 -52.99 21.31 11.84
CA THR A 171 -53.19 20.66 13.15
C THR A 171 -52.60 19.25 13.20
N ARG A 172 -52.38 18.64 12.03
CA ARG A 172 -51.88 17.28 11.87
C ARG A 172 -50.59 17.19 11.08
N LEU A 173 -50.26 18.19 10.27
CA LEU A 173 -49.09 18.18 9.40
C LEU A 173 -48.25 19.45 9.58
N GLN A 174 -46.95 19.32 9.42
CA GLN A 174 -46.02 20.44 9.33
C GLN A 174 -44.99 20.21 8.24
N VAL A 175 -44.58 21.25 7.52
CA VAL A 175 -43.50 21.14 6.54
C VAL A 175 -42.19 20.91 7.29
N ASN A 176 -41.45 19.86 6.92
CA ASN A 176 -40.19 19.51 7.57
C ASN A 176 -39.00 20.05 6.76
N SER A 177 -38.30 21.05 7.29
CA SER A 177 -37.11 21.67 6.68
C SER A 177 -35.79 21.19 7.27
N ALA A 178 -35.80 20.18 8.15
CA ALA A 178 -34.59 19.61 8.72
C ALA A 178 -33.84 18.78 7.65
N GLY A 179 -32.77 19.33 7.09
CA GLY A 179 -31.87 18.62 6.16
C GLY A 179 -31.71 19.24 4.77
N GLY A 180 -32.38 20.36 4.45
CA GLY A 180 -32.21 21.03 3.15
C GLY A 180 -33.46 21.75 2.68
N SER A 181 -33.61 21.89 1.35
CA SER A 181 -34.84 22.41 0.75
C SER A 181 -35.95 21.36 0.87
N PRO A 182 -37.06 21.62 1.59
CA PRO A 182 -38.12 20.64 1.81
C PRO A 182 -38.95 20.36 0.57
N ILE A 183 -38.65 21.01 -0.56
CA ILE A 183 -39.37 20.91 -1.82
C ILE A 183 -38.37 20.65 -2.94
N ALA A 184 -38.66 19.65 -3.78
CA ALA A 184 -37.85 19.29 -4.92
C ALA A 184 -38.71 19.03 -6.16
N LEU A 185 -38.30 19.56 -7.32
CA LEU A 185 -38.85 19.12 -8.60
C LEU A 185 -38.26 17.76 -8.96
N THR A 186 -39.09 16.85 -9.44
CA THR A 186 -38.69 15.47 -9.72
C THR A 186 -39.15 15.04 -11.12
N GLY A 187 -38.70 13.86 -11.53
CA GLY A 187 -39.08 13.27 -12.81
C GLY A 187 -38.83 14.21 -14.00
N PRO A 188 -39.78 14.35 -14.94
CA PRO A 188 -39.67 15.25 -16.09
C PRO A 188 -39.47 16.73 -15.74
N CYS A 189 -39.76 17.14 -14.50
CA CYS A 189 -39.63 18.53 -14.03
C CYS A 189 -38.31 18.82 -13.32
N SER A 190 -37.44 17.82 -13.09
CA SER A 190 -36.22 17.97 -12.25
C SER A 190 -35.24 19.05 -12.72
N GLY A 191 -35.20 19.38 -14.01
CA GLY A 191 -34.36 20.43 -14.58
C GLY A 191 -34.96 21.85 -14.53
N GLY A 192 -36.13 22.04 -13.92
CA GLY A 192 -36.81 23.34 -13.83
C GLY A 192 -36.17 24.31 -12.84
N LEU A 193 -36.36 25.61 -13.09
CA LEU A 193 -36.01 26.67 -12.15
C LEU A 193 -37.17 26.88 -11.17
N MET A 194 -36.93 26.62 -9.89
CA MET A 194 -37.87 26.89 -8.81
C MET A 194 -37.49 28.17 -8.07
N LEU A 195 -38.45 29.07 -7.84
CA LEU A 195 -38.27 30.18 -6.91
C LEU A 195 -38.30 29.66 -5.48
N SER A 196 -37.70 30.39 -4.54
CA SER A 196 -37.83 30.08 -3.10
C SER A 196 -39.31 29.99 -2.72
N PRO A 197 -39.77 28.84 -2.18
CA PRO A 197 -41.16 28.67 -1.79
C PRO A 197 -41.57 29.67 -0.71
N VAL A 198 -42.85 30.07 -0.71
CA VAL A 198 -43.42 30.93 0.34
C VAL A 198 -44.29 30.09 1.25
N TYR A 199 -44.03 30.16 2.55
CA TYR A 199 -44.70 29.35 3.57
C TYR A 199 -45.67 30.19 4.38
N TYR A 200 -46.89 29.67 4.53
CA TYR A 200 -47.88 30.11 5.50
C TYR A 200 -48.29 28.90 6.35
N GLU A 201 -48.88 29.15 7.51
CA GLU A 201 -49.46 28.06 8.30
C GLU A 201 -50.60 27.41 7.51
N GLY A 202 -50.48 26.11 7.22
CA GLY A 202 -51.46 25.36 6.44
C GLY A 202 -51.42 25.61 4.92
N GLN A 203 -50.51 26.44 4.39
CA GLN A 203 -50.41 26.68 2.94
C GLN A 203 -48.95 26.87 2.46
N ILE A 204 -48.65 26.38 1.27
CA ILE A 204 -47.34 26.54 0.61
C ILE A 204 -47.56 27.05 -0.82
N LYS A 205 -46.84 28.10 -1.19
CA LYS A 205 -46.79 28.59 -2.58
C LYS A 205 -45.51 28.12 -3.25
N ILE A 206 -45.65 27.42 -4.37
CA ILE A 206 -44.54 26.84 -5.15
C ILE A 206 -44.60 27.40 -6.57
N THR A 207 -43.51 28.01 -7.03
CA THR A 207 -43.41 28.59 -8.38
C THR A 207 -42.23 27.99 -9.11
N ALA A 208 -42.49 27.38 -10.27
CA ALA A 208 -41.47 26.76 -11.12
C ALA A 208 -41.66 27.13 -12.59
N ALA A 209 -40.55 27.24 -13.32
CA ALA A 209 -40.51 27.51 -14.76
C ALA A 209 -39.52 26.58 -15.47
N PHE A 210 -39.80 26.27 -16.74
CA PHE A 210 -39.04 25.29 -17.51
C PHE A 210 -38.58 25.86 -18.86
N THR A 211 -37.33 25.60 -19.23
CA THR A 211 -36.79 25.99 -20.54
C THR A 211 -37.16 24.94 -21.59
N GLY A 212 -38.13 25.24 -22.45
CA GLY A 212 -38.44 24.43 -23.64
C GLY A 212 -39.71 23.57 -23.58
N GLY A 213 -40.52 23.68 -22.52
CA GLY A 213 -41.79 22.97 -22.39
C GLY A 213 -41.62 21.49 -21.99
N VAL A 214 -42.04 21.14 -20.78
CA VAL A 214 -41.98 19.77 -20.26
C VAL A 214 -43.18 18.96 -20.74
N THR A 215 -42.95 17.71 -21.13
CA THR A 215 -44.02 16.76 -21.47
C THR A 215 -44.03 15.60 -20.50
N ILE A 216 -45.18 15.35 -19.90
CA ILE A 216 -45.46 14.25 -18.98
C ILE A 216 -46.38 13.28 -19.71
N GLY A 217 -45.88 12.06 -19.94
CA GLY A 217 -46.53 11.04 -20.76
C GLY A 217 -47.78 10.41 -20.14
N SER A 218 -48.21 9.28 -20.73
CA SER A 218 -49.42 8.55 -20.31
C SER A 218 -49.26 7.77 -19.01
N THR A 219 -48.03 7.54 -18.55
CA THR A 219 -47.73 6.96 -17.25
C THR A 219 -47.60 8.09 -16.22
N ALA A 220 -48.28 7.96 -15.08
CA ALA A 220 -48.16 8.93 -14.01
C ALA A 220 -46.77 8.83 -13.38
N VAL A 221 -46.11 9.98 -13.21
CA VAL A 221 -44.77 10.07 -12.62
C VAL A 221 -44.72 11.22 -11.61
N PRO A 222 -43.91 11.11 -10.54
CA PRO A 222 -43.73 12.22 -9.62
C PRO A 222 -43.04 13.39 -10.33
N ILE A 223 -43.57 14.59 -10.12
CA ILE A 223 -43.06 15.84 -10.70
C ILE A 223 -42.60 16.85 -9.64
N LEU A 224 -43.07 16.67 -8.41
CA LEU A 224 -42.80 17.54 -7.27
C LEU A 224 -42.95 16.72 -5.99
N GLN A 225 -42.01 16.92 -5.07
CA GLN A 225 -42.01 16.30 -3.74
C GLN A 225 -41.96 17.38 -2.67
N ILE A 226 -42.70 17.19 -1.58
CA ILE A 226 -42.73 18.09 -0.42
C ILE A 226 -42.54 17.26 0.84
N GLN A 227 -41.53 17.59 1.65
CA GLN A 227 -41.26 16.88 2.89
C GLN A 227 -42.15 17.42 4.02
N PHE A 228 -42.95 16.54 4.59
CA PHE A 228 -43.82 16.80 5.73
C PHE A 228 -43.38 15.99 6.95
N GLN A 229 -43.80 16.44 8.12
CA GLN A 229 -43.80 15.66 9.34
C GLN A 229 -45.23 15.64 9.90
N ALA A 230 -45.71 14.46 10.26
CA ALA A 230 -46.95 14.28 10.97
C ALA A 230 -46.81 14.76 12.41
N ARG A 231 -47.87 15.39 12.94
CA ARG A 231 -47.95 15.81 14.35
C ARG A 231 -48.52 14.67 15.21
N ALA A 232 -48.53 14.89 16.52
CA ALA A 232 -48.99 13.94 17.55
C ALA A 232 -50.50 13.63 17.53
N THR A 233 -51.23 14.06 16.52
CA THR A 233 -52.69 14.05 16.49
C THR A 233 -53.16 13.10 15.41
N ASP A 234 -53.94 12.10 15.80
CA ASP A 234 -54.53 11.11 14.93
C ASP A 234 -55.66 11.67 14.04
N GLY A 235 -55.99 10.91 13.01
CA GLY A 235 -57.08 11.15 12.08
C GLY A 235 -56.66 11.66 10.70
N ASN A 236 -57.67 11.83 9.85
CA ASN A 236 -57.47 12.25 8.47
C ASN A 236 -57.09 13.74 8.38
N ALA A 237 -55.89 14.01 7.87
CA ALA A 237 -55.44 15.32 7.44
C ALA A 237 -55.73 15.50 5.94
N TYR A 238 -55.99 16.73 5.50
CA TYR A 238 -56.08 17.03 4.07
C TYR A 238 -54.74 17.53 3.53
N ALA A 239 -54.44 17.18 2.27
CA ALA A 239 -53.50 17.90 1.43
C ALA A 239 -54.12 18.09 0.05
N ARG A 240 -54.31 19.34 -0.36
CA ARG A 240 -55.09 19.69 -1.55
C ARG A 240 -54.50 20.85 -2.32
N PHE A 241 -54.85 20.93 -3.59
CA PHE A 241 -54.58 22.12 -4.38
C PHE A 241 -55.53 23.24 -3.96
N GLY A 242 -54.95 24.39 -3.59
CA GLY A 242 -55.66 25.66 -3.43
C GLY A 242 -55.90 26.29 -4.80
N SER A 243 -55.19 27.38 -5.11
CA SER A 243 -55.13 27.92 -6.47
C SER A 243 -53.95 27.35 -7.26
N ALA A 244 -54.15 27.14 -8.57
CA ALA A 244 -53.10 26.69 -9.48
C ALA A 244 -53.14 27.50 -10.77
N THR A 245 -52.00 28.05 -11.16
CA THR A 245 -51.80 28.66 -12.48
C THR A 245 -50.76 27.85 -13.21
N VAL A 246 -51.17 27.18 -14.28
CA VAL A 246 -50.27 26.36 -15.11
C VAL A 246 -50.12 27.04 -16.46
N ILE A 247 -48.91 27.20 -16.95
CA ILE A 247 -48.61 27.96 -18.17
C ILE A 247 -48.04 27.03 -19.22
N SER A 248 -48.53 27.15 -20.46
CA SER A 248 -47.97 26.46 -21.62
C SER A 248 -46.74 27.20 -22.13
N ASN A 249 -45.70 26.49 -22.58
CA ASN A 249 -44.48 27.11 -23.12
C ASN A 249 -44.67 27.80 -24.49
N THR A 250 -45.87 27.69 -25.09
CA THR A 250 -46.19 28.30 -26.40
C THR A 250 -47.34 29.31 -26.34
N SER A 251 -47.93 29.55 -25.16
CA SER A 251 -49.06 30.47 -24.98
C SER A 251 -48.83 31.38 -23.78
N ALA A 252 -49.14 32.68 -23.94
CA ALA A 252 -49.11 33.65 -22.85
C ALA A 252 -50.32 33.51 -21.90
N SER A 253 -51.28 32.62 -22.19
CA SER A 253 -52.44 32.34 -21.36
C SER A 253 -52.26 31.04 -20.55
N PRO A 254 -52.76 30.97 -19.30
CA PRO A 254 -52.75 29.74 -18.53
C PRO A 254 -53.45 28.58 -19.26
N MET A 255 -52.90 27.38 -19.15
CA MET A 255 -53.53 26.14 -19.61
C MET A 255 -54.36 25.52 -18.48
N THR A 256 -55.50 24.94 -18.85
CA THR A 256 -56.36 24.21 -17.90
C THR A 256 -55.85 22.78 -17.72
N ILE A 257 -55.66 22.37 -16.47
CA ILE A 257 -55.40 20.97 -16.10
C ILE A 257 -56.38 20.57 -14.99
N ASN A 258 -56.68 19.28 -14.86
CA ASN A 258 -57.41 18.79 -13.71
C ASN A 258 -56.46 18.66 -12.51
N LEU A 259 -57.02 18.87 -11.31
CA LEU A 259 -56.31 18.78 -10.04
C LEU A 259 -57.05 17.78 -9.15
N TYR A 260 -56.34 16.82 -8.62
CA TYR A 260 -56.89 15.78 -7.76
C TYR A 260 -56.21 15.82 -6.39
N ASN A 261 -57.00 16.06 -5.36
CA ASN A 261 -56.55 16.22 -3.97
C ASN A 261 -56.34 14.85 -3.30
N ALA A 262 -55.64 14.85 -2.18
CA ALA A 262 -55.42 13.66 -1.36
C ALA A 262 -55.97 13.83 0.07
N THR A 263 -56.17 12.69 0.72
CA THR A 263 -56.33 12.58 2.18
C THR A 263 -55.12 11.85 2.72
N ILE A 264 -54.52 12.42 3.77
CA ILE A 264 -53.39 11.85 4.50
C ILE A 264 -53.92 11.28 5.81
N ALA A 265 -53.88 9.97 6.03
CA ALA A 265 -54.28 9.41 7.32
C ALA A 265 -53.09 9.45 8.28
N VAL A 266 -53.23 10.18 9.40
CA VAL A 266 -52.25 10.17 10.49
C VAL A 266 -52.74 9.20 11.55
N SER A 267 -52.02 8.12 11.82
CA SER A 267 -52.40 7.12 12.84
C SER A 267 -51.32 6.98 13.91
N ASP A 268 -51.73 6.68 15.13
CA ASP A 268 -50.86 6.36 16.27
C ASP A 268 -50.56 4.85 16.40
N SER A 269 -51.14 4.03 15.52
CA SER A 269 -51.04 2.57 15.53
C SER A 269 -49.62 2.07 15.31
N ASN A 270 -49.19 1.12 16.14
CA ASN A 270 -47.91 0.41 16.12
C ASN A 270 -47.66 -0.46 14.86
N GLY A 271 -47.92 0.05 13.65
CA GLY A 271 -47.82 -0.72 12.40
C GLY A 271 -49.04 -1.64 12.14
N PRO A 272 -48.99 -2.47 11.08
CA PRO A 272 -50.02 -3.48 10.81
C PRO A 272 -50.09 -4.51 11.95
N VAL A 273 -51.30 -4.97 12.27
CA VAL A 273 -51.51 -6.05 13.24
C VAL A 273 -52.30 -7.16 12.56
N LEU A 274 -51.90 -8.43 12.69
CA LEU A 274 -52.70 -9.53 12.17
C LEU A 274 -54.04 -9.64 12.93
N LEU A 275 -55.12 -9.06 12.39
CA LEU A 275 -56.41 -9.07 13.07
C LEU A 275 -56.95 -10.48 13.19
N GLY A 276 -57.31 -10.87 14.41
CA GLY A 276 -57.80 -12.21 14.73
C GLY A 276 -56.77 -13.10 15.39
N ASP A 277 -55.49 -12.73 15.45
CA ASP A 277 -54.49 -13.39 16.30
C ASP A 277 -54.62 -12.79 17.71
N PHE A 278 -55.34 -13.48 18.59
CA PHE A 278 -55.63 -12.98 19.94
C PHE A 278 -54.63 -13.46 20.99
N ASN A 279 -53.80 -14.43 20.62
CA ASN A 279 -52.83 -15.04 21.52
C ASN A 279 -51.38 -14.55 21.24
N GLU A 280 -51.19 -13.75 20.19
CA GLU A 280 -49.94 -13.16 19.72
C GLU A 280 -48.88 -14.19 19.30
N ASP A 281 -49.30 -15.33 18.73
CA ASP A 281 -48.41 -16.37 18.20
C ASP A 281 -48.09 -16.22 16.71
N HIS A 282 -48.55 -15.11 16.11
CA HIS A 282 -48.34 -14.71 14.73
C HIS A 282 -49.09 -15.58 13.71
N ILE A 283 -50.17 -16.27 14.11
CA ILE A 283 -51.05 -17.01 13.21
C ILE A 283 -52.51 -16.93 13.68
N VAL A 284 -53.47 -16.74 12.77
CA VAL A 284 -54.89 -16.85 13.12
C VAL A 284 -55.34 -18.30 12.99
N ASP A 285 -55.59 -18.99 14.09
CA ASP A 285 -55.87 -20.42 14.07
C ASP A 285 -57.07 -20.86 14.95
N LEU A 286 -57.16 -22.17 15.22
CA LEU A 286 -58.22 -22.75 16.03
C LEU A 286 -58.30 -22.18 17.45
N LEU A 287 -57.15 -21.86 18.07
CA LEU A 287 -57.11 -21.27 19.42
C LEU A 287 -57.79 -19.91 19.42
N ASP A 288 -57.50 -19.08 18.41
CA ASP A 288 -58.13 -17.78 18.26
C ASP A 288 -59.62 -17.89 17.93
N PHE A 289 -60.00 -18.88 17.12
CA PHE A 289 -61.40 -19.10 16.81
C PHE A 289 -62.22 -19.47 18.04
N VAL A 290 -61.66 -20.31 18.92
CA VAL A 290 -62.28 -20.65 20.21
C VAL A 290 -62.38 -19.41 21.10
N ALA A 291 -61.34 -18.57 21.15
CA ALA A 291 -61.37 -17.32 21.89
C ALA A 291 -62.47 -16.38 21.37
N PHE A 292 -62.49 -16.13 20.06
CA PHE A 292 -63.50 -15.29 19.40
C PHE A 292 -64.93 -15.79 19.63
N ALA A 293 -65.18 -17.09 19.43
CA ALA A 293 -66.51 -17.68 19.55
C ALA A 293 -67.11 -17.54 20.96
N ASN A 294 -66.28 -17.52 22.01
CA ASN A 294 -66.73 -17.31 23.39
C ASN A 294 -67.20 -15.88 23.67
N HIS A 295 -66.80 -14.91 22.84
CA HIS A 295 -67.15 -13.49 22.97
C HIS A 295 -68.13 -13.02 21.87
N TYR A 296 -68.50 -13.90 20.94
CA TYR A 296 -69.44 -13.59 19.87
C TYR A 296 -70.82 -13.17 20.40
N ASN A 297 -71.45 -12.20 19.75
CA ASN A 297 -72.76 -11.65 20.10
C ASN A 297 -72.79 -10.99 21.51
N THR A 298 -71.64 -10.50 21.98
CA THR A 298 -71.53 -9.65 23.18
C THR A 298 -71.28 -8.19 22.80
N SER A 299 -71.59 -7.26 23.72
CA SER A 299 -71.26 -5.85 23.57
C SER A 299 -70.03 -5.53 24.39
N ALA A 300 -69.07 -4.81 23.82
CA ALA A 300 -67.86 -4.46 24.52
C ALA A 300 -68.19 -3.51 25.67
N SER A 301 -67.97 -3.96 26.90
CA SER A 301 -68.13 -3.10 28.06
C SER A 301 -66.91 -2.19 28.16
N ALA A 302 -67.11 -0.91 28.52
CA ALA A 302 -66.02 0.03 28.83
C ALA A 302 -65.13 -0.41 30.03
N SER A 303 -65.35 -1.61 30.58
CA SER A 303 -64.70 -2.13 31.80
C SER A 303 -63.86 -3.39 31.58
N ARG A 304 -63.79 -3.94 30.35
CA ARG A 304 -63.02 -5.16 30.06
C ARG A 304 -62.12 -4.93 28.86
N GLU A 305 -60.82 -4.91 29.12
CA GLU A 305 -59.73 -4.81 28.15
C GLU A 305 -59.87 -5.85 27.02
N TYR A 306 -60.39 -7.05 27.34
CA TYR A 306 -60.63 -8.13 26.40
C TYR A 306 -61.79 -7.90 25.42
N ASP A 307 -62.80 -7.08 25.74
CA ASP A 307 -63.94 -6.94 24.82
C ASP A 307 -63.59 -6.05 23.60
N VAL A 308 -62.58 -5.19 23.73
CA VAL A 308 -62.04 -4.38 22.61
C VAL A 308 -61.16 -5.24 21.70
N LEU A 309 -60.49 -6.26 22.26
CA LEU A 309 -59.59 -7.13 21.52
C LEU A 309 -60.31 -7.92 20.39
N TYR A 310 -61.54 -8.37 20.65
CA TYR A 310 -62.32 -9.18 19.69
C TYR A 310 -63.24 -8.34 18.77
N ASP A 311 -63.37 -7.05 19.03
CA ASP A 311 -64.15 -6.08 18.24
C ASP A 311 -63.28 -5.58 17.08
N ILE A 312 -63.05 -6.48 16.13
CA ILE A 312 -62.09 -6.31 15.03
C ILE A 312 -62.73 -5.73 13.76
N ALA A 313 -63.97 -5.24 13.80
CA ALA A 313 -64.64 -4.65 12.66
C ALA A 313 -65.29 -3.28 12.95
N PRO A 314 -65.45 -2.41 11.94
CA PRO A 314 -65.02 -2.55 10.54
C PRO A 314 -63.50 -2.64 10.37
N ALA A 315 -63.04 -3.48 9.43
CA ALA A 315 -61.61 -3.69 9.15
C ALA A 315 -61.22 -3.33 7.72
N GLU A 316 -59.95 -3.01 7.54
CA GLU A 316 -59.30 -2.71 6.27
C GLU A 316 -58.04 -3.59 6.10
N ASP A 317 -57.81 -4.02 4.86
CA ASP A 317 -56.53 -4.55 4.36
C ASP A 317 -55.75 -3.33 3.87
N ARG A 318 -55.11 -2.65 4.83
CA ARG A 318 -54.53 -1.32 4.66
C ARG A 318 -53.10 -1.40 4.14
N TYR A 319 -52.35 -2.41 4.56
CA TYR A 319 -50.94 -2.57 4.25
C TYR A 319 -50.79 -3.49 3.04
N GLY A 320 -50.26 -2.95 1.93
CA GLY A 320 -49.95 -3.73 0.73
C GLY A 320 -48.67 -4.58 0.87
N GLY A 321 -48.10 -4.99 -0.26
CA GLY A 321 -46.83 -5.75 -0.27
C GLY A 321 -47.00 -7.14 0.36
N ILE A 322 -46.15 -7.47 1.35
CA ILE A 322 -46.22 -8.76 2.07
C ILE A 322 -47.47 -8.90 2.95
N TRP A 323 -48.12 -7.79 3.28
CA TRP A 323 -49.39 -7.74 4.02
C TRP A 323 -50.63 -7.81 3.11
N ALA A 324 -50.44 -7.74 1.79
CA ALA A 324 -51.55 -7.68 0.85
C ALA A 324 -52.52 -8.88 0.99
N GLY A 325 -53.79 -8.54 1.20
CA GLY A 325 -54.85 -9.53 1.37
C GLY A 325 -55.07 -9.93 2.83
N ILE A 326 -54.41 -9.32 3.80
CA ILE A 326 -54.61 -9.53 5.25
C ILE A 326 -55.37 -8.32 5.82
N TYR A 327 -56.46 -8.55 6.55
CA TYR A 327 -57.09 -7.46 7.29
C TYR A 327 -56.20 -7.11 8.49
N ASP A 328 -55.74 -5.86 8.56
CA ASP A 328 -54.62 -5.47 9.41
C ASP A 328 -54.88 -4.23 10.29
N THR A 329 -56.01 -3.56 10.02
CA THR A 329 -56.42 -2.33 10.70
C THR A 329 -57.93 -2.39 10.94
N CYS A 330 -58.40 -2.05 12.14
CA CYS A 330 -59.83 -2.00 12.45
C CYS A 330 -60.24 -0.73 13.19
N THR A 331 -61.54 -0.42 13.13
CA THR A 331 -62.19 0.63 13.94
C THR A 331 -63.24 -0.03 14.85
N PRO A 332 -62.86 -0.47 16.07
CA PRO A 332 -63.77 -1.15 16.99
C PRO A 332 -65.07 -0.37 17.19
N ASN A 333 -66.23 -1.03 17.04
CA ASN A 333 -67.55 -0.39 17.04
C ASN A 333 -68.35 -0.61 18.34
N GLY A 334 -67.81 -1.38 19.26
CA GLY A 334 -68.36 -1.77 20.55
C GLY A 334 -69.22 -3.03 20.53
N VAL A 335 -69.31 -3.76 19.41
CA VAL A 335 -70.22 -4.91 19.26
C VAL A 335 -69.56 -6.02 18.44
N ILE A 336 -69.38 -7.19 19.06
CA ILE A 336 -68.81 -8.38 18.40
C ILE A 336 -69.93 -9.16 17.71
N ASN A 337 -69.99 -9.07 16.38
CA ASN A 337 -71.10 -9.60 15.57
C ASN A 337 -70.62 -10.28 14.27
N LEU A 338 -71.55 -10.57 13.36
CA LEU A 338 -71.26 -11.25 12.10
C LEU A 338 -70.18 -10.55 11.26
N LEU A 339 -70.07 -9.22 11.31
CA LEU A 339 -69.05 -8.49 10.58
C LEU A 339 -67.64 -8.81 11.10
N ASP A 340 -67.46 -8.82 12.43
CA ASP A 340 -66.22 -9.22 13.09
C ASP A 340 -65.86 -10.67 12.75
N PHE A 341 -66.85 -11.56 12.73
CA PHE A 341 -66.60 -12.96 12.38
C PHE A 341 -66.17 -13.14 10.93
N VAL A 342 -66.69 -12.30 10.03
CA VAL A 342 -66.26 -12.29 8.62
C VAL A 342 -64.83 -11.78 8.48
N VAL A 343 -64.40 -10.78 9.27
CA VAL A 343 -63.00 -10.33 9.31
C VAL A 343 -62.09 -11.44 9.86
N PHE A 344 -62.46 -12.03 11.01
CA PHE A 344 -61.74 -13.15 11.61
C PHE A 344 -61.57 -14.30 10.62
N GLY A 345 -62.68 -14.76 10.02
CA GLY A 345 -62.65 -15.85 9.05
C GLY A 345 -61.85 -15.51 7.80
N SER A 346 -61.85 -14.25 7.35
CA SER A 346 -61.04 -13.81 6.22
C SER A 346 -59.54 -13.90 6.50
N ASN A 347 -59.10 -13.81 7.75
CA ASN A 347 -57.70 -13.96 8.16
C ASN A 347 -57.34 -15.36 8.67
N TYR A 348 -58.32 -16.23 8.89
CA TYR A 348 -58.11 -17.58 9.41
C TYR A 348 -57.12 -18.38 8.53
N GLY A 349 -56.08 -18.92 9.17
CA GLY A 349 -54.99 -19.66 8.53
C GLY A 349 -53.86 -18.80 7.97
N LYS A 350 -53.91 -17.46 8.12
CA LYS A 350 -52.82 -16.56 7.74
C LYS A 350 -51.87 -16.33 8.91
N THR A 351 -50.60 -16.12 8.57
CA THR A 351 -49.53 -15.78 9.51
C THR A 351 -49.13 -14.33 9.38
N GLU A 352 -48.59 -13.75 10.44
CA GLU A 352 -48.06 -12.39 10.41
C GLU A 352 -46.88 -12.33 9.41
N PRO A 353 -46.94 -11.45 8.40
CA PRO A 353 -45.83 -11.29 7.46
C PRO A 353 -44.62 -10.66 8.15
N SER A 354 -43.52 -11.40 8.25
CA SER A 354 -42.24 -10.87 8.72
C SER A 354 -41.30 -10.59 7.55
N GLU A 355 -40.75 -9.37 7.47
CA GLU A 355 -39.50 -9.13 6.72
C GLU A 355 -38.33 -9.66 7.54
N THR A 356 -38.08 -10.97 7.50
CA THR A 356 -36.80 -11.48 7.97
C THR A 356 -35.76 -11.15 6.91
N ASN A 357 -34.95 -10.12 7.15
CA ASN A 357 -33.78 -9.85 6.33
C ASN A 357 -32.83 -11.05 6.37
N GLU A 358 -32.68 -11.73 5.24
CA GLU A 358 -31.78 -12.86 5.11
C GLU A 358 -30.33 -12.34 4.97
N ASN A 359 -29.36 -13.04 5.57
CA ASN A 359 -27.97 -12.59 5.46
C ASN A 359 -27.43 -12.82 4.03
N PRO A 360 -26.54 -11.93 3.52
CA PRO A 360 -25.82 -12.18 2.29
C PRO A 360 -25.07 -13.52 2.31
N THR A 361 -24.92 -14.18 1.17
CA THR A 361 -24.10 -15.41 1.08
C THR A 361 -22.66 -15.14 1.55
N VAL A 362 -22.06 -16.12 2.22
CA VAL A 362 -20.68 -16.03 2.74
C VAL A 362 -19.68 -15.79 1.60
N PRO A 363 -18.76 -14.80 1.70
CA PRO A 363 -17.64 -14.66 0.76
C PRO A 363 -16.80 -15.94 0.66
N THR A 364 -16.55 -16.42 -0.56
CA THR A 364 -15.77 -17.66 -0.83
C THR A 364 -14.67 -17.44 -1.87
N GLY A 365 -13.86 -18.46 -2.16
CA GLY A 365 -12.85 -18.41 -3.22
C GLY A 365 -11.75 -17.35 -3.00
N PRO A 366 -11.08 -17.33 -1.83
CA PRO A 366 -10.05 -16.34 -1.55
C PRO A 366 -8.90 -16.44 -2.55
N SER A 367 -8.45 -15.29 -3.04
CA SER A 367 -7.19 -15.10 -3.72
C SER A 367 -6.42 -13.98 -3.01
N PRO A 368 -5.19 -14.20 -2.53
CA PRO A 368 -4.43 -15.45 -2.57
C PRO A 368 -5.16 -16.61 -1.88
N ALA A 369 -4.93 -17.83 -2.40
CA ALA A 369 -5.52 -19.04 -1.82
C ALA A 369 -5.08 -19.21 -0.35
N ASN A 370 -5.94 -19.84 0.46
CA ASN A 370 -5.64 -20.07 1.86
C ASN A 370 -4.35 -20.90 2.04
N ASN A 371 -3.45 -20.42 2.89
CA ASN A 371 -2.09 -20.92 3.12
C ASN A 371 -1.11 -20.71 1.94
N ALA A 372 -1.40 -19.82 0.98
CA ALA A 372 -0.46 -19.50 -0.08
C ALA A 372 0.83 -18.86 0.48
N THR A 373 1.97 -19.21 -0.11
CA THR A 373 3.30 -18.70 0.27
C THR A 373 3.94 -18.00 -0.92
N GLY A 374 4.88 -17.08 -0.66
CA GLY A 374 5.57 -16.37 -1.75
C GLY A 374 4.71 -15.27 -2.39
N ILE A 375 3.77 -14.71 -1.64
CA ILE A 375 2.87 -13.67 -2.12
C ILE A 375 3.58 -12.30 -2.05
N SER A 376 3.37 -11.45 -3.06
CA SER A 376 3.89 -10.07 -3.05
C SER A 376 3.50 -9.32 -1.76
N THR A 377 4.31 -8.35 -1.32
CA THR A 377 3.99 -7.45 -0.20
C THR A 377 2.91 -6.40 -0.55
N THR A 378 2.47 -6.36 -1.81
CA THR A 378 1.32 -5.57 -2.28
C THR A 378 0.29 -6.43 -3.03
N PRO A 379 -0.30 -7.45 -2.39
CA PRO A 379 -1.22 -8.35 -3.07
C PRO A 379 -2.60 -7.73 -3.23
N THR A 380 -3.27 -8.05 -4.33
CA THR A 380 -4.73 -7.86 -4.43
C THR A 380 -5.41 -9.06 -3.77
N LEU A 381 -6.12 -8.80 -2.69
CA LEU A 381 -7.04 -9.76 -2.06
C LEU A 381 -8.34 -9.75 -2.86
N SER A 382 -8.87 -10.89 -3.27
CA SER A 382 -10.17 -11.01 -3.93
C SER A 382 -10.92 -12.25 -3.49
N TRP A 383 -12.24 -12.21 -3.67
CA TRP A 383 -13.17 -13.28 -3.32
C TRP A 383 -14.27 -13.37 -4.38
N ASN A 384 -15.04 -14.44 -4.36
CA ASN A 384 -16.25 -14.55 -5.17
C ASN A 384 -17.30 -13.56 -4.65
N PRO A 385 -17.98 -12.80 -5.53
CA PRO A 385 -19.07 -11.92 -5.13
C PRO A 385 -20.14 -12.68 -4.32
N SER A 386 -20.57 -12.09 -3.21
CA SER A 386 -21.76 -12.52 -2.47
C SER A 386 -23.03 -12.10 -3.21
N SER A 387 -24.11 -12.87 -3.03
CA SER A 387 -25.48 -12.52 -3.38
C SER A 387 -26.37 -12.45 -2.15
N ASP A 388 -27.44 -11.68 -2.21
CA ASP A 388 -28.42 -11.57 -1.15
C ASP A 388 -29.75 -12.23 -1.60
N PRO A 389 -30.36 -13.13 -0.81
CA PRO A 389 -31.64 -13.75 -1.16
C PRO A 389 -32.78 -12.76 -1.40
N ASP A 390 -32.80 -11.64 -0.67
CA ASP A 390 -33.81 -10.58 -0.78
C ASP A 390 -33.53 -9.61 -1.94
N GLY A 391 -32.37 -9.78 -2.60
CA GLY A 391 -31.92 -8.92 -3.70
C GLY A 391 -31.32 -7.60 -3.26
N ASP A 392 -30.97 -7.47 -1.97
CA ASP A 392 -30.43 -6.24 -1.40
C ASP A 392 -29.00 -5.93 -1.88
N PRO A 393 -28.63 -4.63 -1.99
CA PRO A 393 -27.27 -4.22 -2.37
C PRO A 393 -26.23 -4.64 -1.33
N ILE A 394 -25.17 -5.34 -1.77
CA ILE A 394 -24.10 -5.83 -0.91
C ILE A 394 -22.89 -4.89 -0.89
N SER A 395 -22.31 -4.72 0.30
CA SER A 395 -21.01 -4.10 0.52
C SER A 395 -20.08 -4.99 1.36
N TYR A 396 -18.77 -4.73 1.34
CA TYR A 396 -17.76 -5.56 1.99
C TYR A 396 -16.81 -4.76 2.90
N ASP A 397 -16.54 -5.32 4.08
CA ASP A 397 -15.46 -4.88 4.96
C ASP A 397 -14.32 -5.89 4.96
N VAL A 398 -13.09 -5.43 4.73
CA VAL A 398 -11.89 -6.28 4.70
C VAL A 398 -11.06 -6.05 5.94
N TYR A 399 -10.76 -7.12 6.67
CA TYR A 399 -9.86 -7.11 7.82
C TYR A 399 -8.58 -7.86 7.49
N LEU A 400 -7.43 -7.29 7.85
CA LEU A 400 -6.11 -7.86 7.55
C LEU A 400 -5.09 -7.46 8.62
N ASP A 401 -4.53 -8.43 9.33
CA ASP A 401 -3.39 -8.26 10.24
C ASP A 401 -2.67 -9.60 10.48
N THR A 402 -1.80 -9.69 11.49
CA THR A 402 -0.99 -10.87 11.80
C THR A 402 -1.62 -11.80 12.84
N ASN A 403 -2.80 -11.46 13.38
CA ASN A 403 -3.52 -12.31 14.32
C ASN A 403 -4.32 -13.37 13.58
N THR A 404 -4.39 -14.59 14.12
CA THR A 404 -5.21 -15.67 13.53
C THR A 404 -6.68 -15.29 13.35
N ASN A 405 -7.19 -14.39 14.20
CA ASN A 405 -8.49 -13.74 14.07
C ASN A 405 -8.28 -12.24 13.81
N PRO A 406 -8.25 -11.80 12.54
CA PRO A 406 -7.94 -10.42 12.20
C PRO A 406 -9.04 -9.46 12.69
N THR A 407 -8.61 -8.33 13.23
CA THR A 407 -9.45 -7.27 13.82
C THR A 407 -9.20 -5.90 13.21
N THR A 408 -8.10 -5.73 12.46
CA THR A 408 -7.75 -4.47 11.80
C THR A 408 -8.55 -4.26 10.52
N LEU A 409 -9.54 -3.36 10.55
CA LEU A 409 -10.30 -2.94 9.37
C LEU A 409 -9.40 -2.16 8.41
N LYS A 410 -9.40 -2.53 7.12
CA LYS A 410 -8.61 -1.88 6.05
C LYS A 410 -9.43 -1.01 5.11
N THR A 411 -10.75 -1.14 5.16
CA THR A 411 -11.71 -0.45 4.30
C THR A 411 -12.54 0.51 5.16
N PRO A 412 -12.10 1.77 5.37
CA PRO A 412 -12.85 2.75 6.17
C PRO A 412 -14.20 3.13 5.54
N THR A 413 -14.35 2.89 4.23
CA THR A 413 -15.62 2.84 3.51
C THR A 413 -15.79 1.42 2.97
N SER A 414 -16.97 0.83 3.15
CA SER A 414 -17.26 -0.51 2.64
C SER A 414 -17.15 -0.55 1.11
N LEU A 415 -16.61 -1.66 0.59
CA LEU A 415 -16.35 -1.85 -0.84
C LEU A 415 -17.58 -2.43 -1.54
N THR A 416 -17.81 -2.08 -2.80
CA THR A 416 -18.81 -2.75 -3.65
C THR A 416 -18.19 -3.83 -4.53
N ASP A 417 -16.91 -3.66 -4.89
CA ASP A 417 -16.16 -4.64 -5.67
C ASP A 417 -15.57 -5.73 -4.74
N PRO A 418 -15.56 -7.01 -5.16
CA PRO A 418 -15.10 -8.12 -4.33
C PRO A 418 -13.56 -8.26 -4.35
N GLN A 419 -12.85 -7.14 -4.19
CA GLN A 419 -11.40 -7.07 -4.19
C GLN A 419 -10.85 -5.89 -3.39
N TYR A 420 -9.66 -6.06 -2.82
CA TYR A 420 -8.93 -5.05 -2.06
C TYR A 420 -7.43 -5.12 -2.35
N ALA A 421 -6.82 -4.02 -2.78
CA ALA A 421 -5.38 -3.91 -3.00
C ALA A 421 -4.66 -3.60 -1.68
N ALA A 422 -4.08 -4.62 -1.06
CA ALA A 422 -3.31 -4.46 0.17
C ALA A 422 -1.93 -3.87 -0.11
N THR A 423 -1.46 -2.99 0.78
CA THR A 423 -0.13 -2.37 0.71
C THR A 423 0.51 -2.33 2.10
N GLY A 424 1.83 -2.10 2.15
CA GLY A 424 2.56 -1.95 3.41
C GLY A 424 2.73 -3.23 4.22
N LEU A 425 2.71 -4.41 3.58
CA LEU A 425 2.95 -5.68 4.25
C LEU A 425 4.45 -5.95 4.40
N ALA A 426 4.86 -6.49 5.55
CA ALA A 426 6.23 -6.92 5.78
C ALA A 426 6.55 -8.20 4.98
N PRO A 427 7.77 -8.35 4.45
CA PRO A 427 8.21 -9.59 3.80
C PRO A 427 8.35 -10.74 4.81
N SER A 428 8.40 -11.99 4.33
CA SER A 428 8.50 -13.21 5.14
C SER A 428 7.49 -13.29 6.30
N THR A 429 6.32 -12.64 6.17
CA THR A 429 5.36 -12.47 7.27
C THR A 429 4.04 -13.15 6.92
N LYS A 430 3.49 -13.90 7.88
CA LYS A 430 2.19 -14.54 7.76
C LYS A 430 1.09 -13.56 8.15
N TYR A 431 0.17 -13.29 7.23
CA TYR A 431 -1.00 -12.45 7.43
C TYR A 431 -2.27 -13.27 7.37
N TYR A 432 -3.26 -12.88 8.18
CA TYR A 432 -4.60 -13.42 8.18
C TYR A 432 -5.58 -12.33 7.76
N TRP A 433 -6.59 -12.71 6.99
CA TRP A 433 -7.62 -11.80 6.54
C TRP A 433 -8.98 -12.46 6.49
N LYS A 434 -10.02 -11.63 6.69
CA LYS A 434 -11.42 -12.05 6.57
C LYS A 434 -12.19 -10.94 5.88
N VAL A 435 -13.30 -11.30 5.27
CA VAL A 435 -14.21 -10.37 4.60
C VAL A 435 -15.59 -10.52 5.23
N VAL A 436 -16.21 -9.39 5.57
CA VAL A 436 -17.59 -9.33 6.05
C VAL A 436 -18.44 -8.74 4.93
N ALA A 437 -19.32 -9.53 4.33
CA ALA A 437 -20.36 -9.04 3.43
C ALA A 437 -21.53 -8.50 4.26
N LYS A 438 -22.11 -7.39 3.84
CA LYS A 438 -23.20 -6.68 4.52
C LYS A 438 -24.23 -6.23 3.50
N ASP A 439 -25.50 -6.36 3.83
CA ASP A 439 -26.60 -5.68 3.14
C ASP A 439 -26.83 -4.27 3.74
N ASN A 440 -27.82 -3.56 3.22
CA ASN A 440 -28.25 -2.24 3.68
C ASN A 440 -29.36 -2.29 4.76
N LYS A 441 -29.73 -3.48 5.24
CA LYS A 441 -30.81 -3.74 6.21
C LYS A 441 -30.31 -4.32 7.53
N GLY A 442 -29.02 -4.62 7.64
CA GLY A 442 -28.33 -5.03 8.86
C GLY A 442 -27.87 -6.49 8.87
N GLY A 443 -28.14 -7.28 7.82
CA GLY A 443 -27.62 -8.63 7.70
C GLY A 443 -26.15 -8.66 7.29
N SER A 444 -25.46 -9.71 7.72
CA SER A 444 -24.04 -9.87 7.43
C SER A 444 -23.58 -11.32 7.47
N SER A 445 -22.54 -11.61 6.71
CA SER A 445 -21.86 -12.90 6.72
C SER A 445 -20.35 -12.73 6.61
N THR A 446 -19.58 -13.64 7.20
CA THR A 446 -18.12 -13.54 7.26
C THR A 446 -17.45 -14.71 6.55
N GLY A 447 -16.61 -14.41 5.56
CA GLY A 447 -15.71 -15.37 4.91
C GLY A 447 -14.31 -15.32 5.52
N GLY A 448 -13.70 -16.49 5.74
CA GLY A 448 -12.38 -16.64 6.36
C GLY A 448 -12.44 -17.01 7.86
N PRO A 449 -11.36 -16.78 8.63
CA PRO A 449 -10.11 -16.17 8.22
C PRO A 449 -9.32 -17.06 7.25
N TRP A 450 -8.80 -16.46 6.20
CA TRP A 450 -7.79 -17.04 5.31
C TRP A 450 -6.43 -16.48 5.65
N ASN A 451 -5.36 -17.15 5.24
CA ASN A 451 -4.02 -16.66 5.46
C ASN A 451 -3.12 -16.84 4.25
N PHE A 452 -2.09 -16.00 4.18
CA PHE A 452 -0.99 -16.14 3.24
C PHE A 452 0.31 -15.70 3.89
N THR A 453 1.45 -16.12 3.33
CA THR A 453 2.78 -15.68 3.73
C THR A 453 3.42 -14.90 2.60
N THR A 454 3.83 -13.67 2.91
CA THR A 454 4.52 -12.82 1.94
C THR A 454 5.86 -13.43 1.55
N GLN A 455 6.31 -13.15 0.33
CA GLN A 455 7.61 -13.54 -0.18
C GLN A 455 8.72 -12.99 0.71
N SER A 456 9.84 -13.70 0.73
CA SER A 456 11.07 -13.19 1.33
C SER A 456 11.53 -11.93 0.60
N PRO A 457 12.30 -11.05 1.26
CA PRO A 457 12.93 -9.93 0.58
C PRO A 457 13.72 -10.47 -0.62
N VAL A 458 13.61 -9.80 -1.76
CA VAL A 458 14.49 -10.09 -2.89
C VAL A 458 15.84 -9.51 -2.50
N ASN A 459 16.84 -10.36 -2.26
CA ASN A 459 18.21 -9.90 -2.02
C ASN A 459 18.84 -9.46 -3.35
N ASN A 460 19.20 -8.20 -3.45
CA ASN A 460 19.84 -7.59 -4.58
C ASN A 460 21.35 -7.54 -4.33
N ALA A 461 22.15 -7.85 -5.34
CA ALA A 461 23.59 -7.78 -5.17
C ALA A 461 24.07 -6.32 -5.06
N PRO A 462 25.18 -6.06 -4.34
CA PRO A 462 25.82 -4.76 -4.34
C PRO A 462 26.21 -4.30 -5.75
N SER A 463 26.36 -3.00 -5.96
CA SER A 463 26.93 -2.47 -7.20
C SER A 463 28.37 -2.96 -7.43
N ALA A 464 28.78 -3.13 -8.69
CA ALA A 464 30.14 -3.57 -9.00
C ALA A 464 31.18 -2.53 -8.53
N PRO A 465 32.31 -2.96 -7.92
CA PRO A 465 33.41 -2.04 -7.63
C PRO A 465 33.92 -1.35 -8.90
N THR A 466 34.26 -0.07 -8.79
CA THR A 466 34.69 0.79 -9.93
C THR A 466 35.92 1.64 -9.58
N SER A 467 36.41 2.41 -10.55
CA SER A 467 37.53 3.36 -10.38
C SER A 467 38.78 2.74 -9.74
N PRO A 468 39.38 1.72 -10.38
CA PRO A 468 40.57 1.07 -9.85
C PRO A 468 41.74 2.05 -9.79
N THR A 469 42.51 1.97 -8.71
CA THR A 469 43.88 2.49 -8.64
C THR A 469 44.82 1.30 -8.37
N PRO A 470 45.88 1.10 -9.17
CA PRO A 470 46.22 1.82 -10.41
C PRO A 470 45.11 1.75 -11.45
N ALA A 471 45.08 2.75 -12.33
CA ALA A 471 44.15 2.76 -13.43
C ALA A 471 44.34 1.50 -14.29
N ASN A 472 43.24 0.99 -14.86
CA ASN A 472 43.31 -0.21 -15.68
C ASN A 472 44.23 0.00 -16.89
N GLY A 473 45.27 -0.82 -17.00
CA GLY A 473 46.28 -0.76 -18.04
C GLY A 473 47.50 0.12 -17.71
N SER A 474 47.63 0.62 -16.48
CA SER A 474 48.81 1.38 -16.05
C SER A 474 50.11 0.59 -16.27
N THR A 475 51.16 1.28 -16.70
CA THR A 475 52.54 0.79 -16.79
C THR A 475 53.42 1.54 -15.79
N ASP A 476 54.66 1.09 -15.62
CA ASP A 476 55.66 1.74 -14.77
C ASP A 476 55.16 2.01 -13.34
N THR A 477 54.41 1.04 -12.80
CA THR A 477 53.85 1.11 -11.45
C THR A 477 54.86 0.60 -10.44
N ASP A 478 54.98 1.26 -9.29
CA ASP A 478 55.87 0.85 -8.18
C ASP A 478 55.60 -0.62 -7.78
N VAL A 479 56.66 -1.35 -7.42
CA VAL A 479 56.57 -2.72 -6.91
C VAL A 479 55.97 -2.80 -5.49
N ASN A 480 55.78 -1.66 -4.83
CA ASN A 480 55.06 -1.48 -3.58
C ASN A 480 53.97 -0.44 -3.77
N LEU A 481 52.71 -0.88 -3.82
CA LEU A 481 51.59 0.02 -4.07
C LEU A 481 50.34 -0.36 -3.26
N THR A 482 49.37 0.54 -3.23
CA THR A 482 48.05 0.26 -2.69
C THR A 482 47.05 0.13 -3.83
N LEU A 483 46.40 -1.03 -3.92
CA LEU A 483 45.23 -1.20 -4.77
C LEU A 483 44.05 -0.52 -4.10
N SER A 484 43.24 0.22 -4.84
CA SER A 484 42.00 0.81 -4.31
C SER A 484 40.89 0.86 -5.35
N TRP A 485 39.66 0.93 -4.88
CA TRP A 485 38.44 1.01 -5.69
C TRP A 485 37.40 1.89 -4.99
N SER A 486 36.39 2.33 -5.72
CA SER A 486 35.23 3.01 -5.15
C SER A 486 34.36 2.03 -4.36
N ALA A 487 33.80 2.50 -3.24
CA ALA A 487 32.84 1.73 -2.45
C ALA A 487 31.62 1.34 -3.30
N SER A 488 31.24 0.08 -3.20
CA SER A 488 29.97 -0.45 -3.67
C SER A 488 28.83 -0.05 -2.74
N THR A 489 27.63 0.02 -3.30
CA THR A 489 26.38 0.34 -2.60
C THR A 489 25.41 -0.80 -2.76
N ASP A 490 24.70 -1.16 -1.70
CA ASP A 490 23.63 -2.15 -1.77
C ASP A 490 22.25 -1.46 -1.91
N PRO A 491 21.38 -1.89 -2.83
CA PRO A 491 19.99 -1.42 -2.91
C PRO A 491 19.16 -1.78 -1.68
N ASP A 492 19.50 -2.86 -0.97
CA ASP A 492 18.79 -3.33 0.21
C ASP A 492 19.26 -2.57 1.46
N ALA A 493 18.36 -1.73 2.00
CA ALA A 493 18.68 -0.83 3.09
C ALA A 493 19.05 -1.60 4.37
N GLY A 494 20.25 -1.34 4.89
CA GLY A 494 20.78 -1.98 6.09
C GLY A 494 21.81 -3.08 5.82
N ASP A 495 21.98 -3.47 4.56
CA ASP A 495 22.98 -4.46 4.18
C ASP A 495 24.41 -3.89 4.25
N VAL A 496 25.32 -4.75 4.70
CA VAL A 496 26.74 -4.43 4.89
C VAL A 496 27.53 -5.05 3.75
N VAL A 497 28.20 -4.20 2.98
CA VAL A 497 29.04 -4.62 1.87
C VAL A 497 30.46 -4.93 2.32
N SER A 498 30.98 -6.09 1.91
CA SER A 498 32.36 -6.53 2.09
C SER A 498 33.00 -6.93 0.76
N TYR A 499 34.33 -6.97 0.69
CA TYR A 499 35.06 -7.20 -0.56
C TYR A 499 36.01 -8.39 -0.51
N ASP A 500 36.02 -9.19 -1.57
CA ASP A 500 37.05 -10.19 -1.85
C ASP A 500 37.94 -9.71 -3.01
N LEU A 501 39.23 -9.61 -2.75
CA LEU A 501 40.25 -9.25 -3.73
C LEU A 501 40.87 -10.52 -4.32
N TYR A 502 40.75 -10.66 -5.64
CA TYR A 502 41.40 -11.72 -6.42
C TYR A 502 42.51 -11.11 -7.27
N TRP A 503 43.64 -11.80 -7.36
CA TRP A 503 44.83 -11.26 -8.00
C TRP A 503 45.76 -12.37 -8.53
N GLY A 504 46.53 -12.07 -9.58
CA GLY A 504 47.57 -12.96 -10.10
C GLY A 504 48.22 -12.45 -11.38
N THR A 505 49.05 -13.26 -12.02
CA THR A 505 49.72 -12.93 -13.30
C THR A 505 48.97 -13.48 -14.52
N THR A 506 47.86 -14.17 -14.32
CA THR A 506 46.98 -14.69 -15.38
C THR A 506 45.81 -13.76 -15.63
N SER A 507 45.37 -13.64 -16.88
CA SER A 507 44.31 -12.71 -17.31
C SER A 507 42.96 -12.88 -16.63
N ASN A 508 42.66 -14.04 -16.04
CA ASN A 508 41.50 -14.26 -15.18
C ASN A 508 41.95 -14.73 -13.79
N PRO A 509 42.14 -13.82 -12.82
CA PRO A 509 42.62 -14.19 -11.50
C PRO A 509 41.53 -14.95 -10.73
N THR A 510 41.86 -16.16 -10.26
CA THR A 510 41.00 -17.02 -9.43
C THR A 510 41.51 -17.16 -8.00
N THR A 511 42.76 -16.77 -7.74
CA THR A 511 43.37 -16.84 -6.40
C THR A 511 42.88 -15.69 -5.53
N LEU A 512 42.22 -16.03 -4.42
CA LEU A 512 41.84 -15.07 -3.40
C LEU A 512 43.10 -14.54 -2.70
N ARG A 513 43.34 -13.24 -2.78
CA ARG A 513 44.46 -12.56 -2.11
C ARG A 513 44.07 -12.08 -0.72
N ALA A 514 42.86 -11.55 -0.58
CA ALA A 514 42.28 -11.13 0.69
C ALA A 514 40.75 -11.18 0.59
N GLY A 515 40.09 -11.59 1.67
CA GLY A 515 38.63 -11.74 1.70
C GLY A 515 37.99 -10.99 2.85
N ASN A 516 36.69 -10.70 2.70
CA ASN A 516 35.85 -9.99 3.67
C ASN A 516 36.45 -8.65 4.14
N LEU A 517 37.08 -7.91 3.23
CA LEU A 517 37.60 -6.58 3.51
C LEU A 517 36.43 -5.62 3.72
N SER A 518 36.49 -4.81 4.78
CA SER A 518 35.59 -3.66 4.98
C SER A 518 36.13 -2.38 4.36
N SER A 519 37.45 -2.31 4.12
CA SER A 519 38.11 -1.22 3.41
C SER A 519 37.99 -1.37 1.89
N THR A 520 38.08 -0.24 1.18
CA THR A 520 38.12 -0.20 -0.29
C THR A 520 39.55 -0.05 -0.84
N SER A 521 40.52 -0.52 -0.06
CA SER A 521 41.94 -0.51 -0.42
C SER A 521 42.69 -1.68 0.21
N TYR A 522 43.77 -2.08 -0.44
CA TYR A 522 44.65 -3.18 -0.02
C TYR A 522 46.09 -2.95 -0.48
N ALA A 523 47.03 -2.96 0.46
CA ALA A 523 48.46 -2.79 0.17
C ALA A 523 49.07 -4.08 -0.38
N VAL A 524 49.84 -3.96 -1.46
CA VAL A 524 50.64 -5.04 -2.07
C VAL A 524 52.09 -4.59 -2.14
N THR A 525 53.00 -5.45 -1.67
CA THR A 525 54.44 -5.17 -1.62
C THR A 525 55.22 -6.32 -2.25
N ASN A 526 56.48 -6.06 -2.58
CA ASN A 526 57.42 -7.03 -3.14
C ASN A 526 56.92 -7.68 -4.44
N LEU A 527 56.36 -6.86 -5.34
CA LEU A 527 56.01 -7.33 -6.67
C LEU A 527 57.25 -7.52 -7.54
N SER A 528 57.19 -8.46 -8.47
CA SER A 528 58.27 -8.66 -9.43
C SER A 528 58.28 -7.53 -10.44
N ASN A 529 59.44 -6.92 -10.70
CA ASN A 529 59.59 -5.90 -11.73
C ASN A 529 59.20 -6.43 -13.13
N ALA A 530 58.89 -5.50 -14.05
CA ALA A 530 58.48 -5.77 -15.43
C ALA A 530 57.36 -6.84 -15.56
N THR A 531 56.54 -7.02 -14.53
CA THR A 531 55.52 -8.07 -14.47
C THR A 531 54.13 -7.47 -14.56
N LYS A 532 53.30 -8.09 -15.40
CA LYS A 532 51.90 -7.72 -15.55
C LYS A 532 51.03 -8.49 -14.56
N TYR A 533 50.27 -7.76 -13.75
CA TYR A 533 49.34 -8.31 -12.79
C TYR A 533 47.89 -7.99 -13.16
N TYR A 534 47.01 -8.95 -12.93
CA TYR A 534 45.57 -8.87 -13.13
C TYR A 534 44.87 -9.02 -11.79
N TRP A 535 43.84 -8.22 -11.56
CA TRP A 535 43.09 -8.26 -10.33
C TRP A 535 41.62 -7.90 -10.56
N LYS A 536 40.77 -8.37 -9.65
CA LYS A 536 39.34 -8.02 -9.61
C LYS A 536 38.88 -8.02 -8.16
N VAL A 537 37.81 -7.29 -7.90
CA VAL A 537 37.19 -7.22 -6.58
C VAL A 537 35.75 -7.71 -6.70
N VAL A 538 35.34 -8.58 -5.78
CA VAL A 538 33.96 -9.04 -5.67
C VAL A 538 33.35 -8.38 -4.44
N ALA A 539 32.36 -7.51 -4.65
CA ALA A 539 31.54 -6.96 -3.58
C ALA A 539 30.48 -7.99 -3.20
N LYS A 540 30.26 -8.19 -1.90
CA LYS A 540 29.31 -9.15 -1.33
C LYS A 540 28.52 -8.48 -0.22
N ASP A 541 27.22 -8.71 -0.17
CA ASP A 541 26.39 -8.35 0.98
C ASP A 541 26.47 -9.42 2.09
N ASN A 542 25.78 -9.17 3.20
CA ASN A 542 25.67 -10.10 4.34
C ASN A 542 24.57 -11.16 4.19
N HIS A 543 23.90 -11.23 3.04
CA HIS A 543 22.84 -12.19 2.69
C HIS A 543 23.23 -13.12 1.52
N GLY A 544 24.45 -12.99 0.99
CA GLY A 544 25.07 -13.88 0.03
C GLY A 544 25.00 -13.45 -1.44
N ALA A 545 24.40 -12.31 -1.81
CA ALA A 545 24.50 -11.82 -3.18
C ALA A 545 25.81 -11.06 -3.40
N SER A 546 26.30 -11.10 -4.65
CA SER A 546 27.62 -10.59 -4.98
C SER A 546 27.72 -10.11 -6.42
N THR A 547 28.57 -9.11 -6.63
CA THR A 547 28.88 -8.57 -7.96
C THR A 547 30.38 -8.39 -8.10
N ALA A 548 30.94 -8.92 -9.19
CA ALA A 548 32.34 -8.75 -9.54
C ALA A 548 32.58 -7.45 -10.31
N SER A 549 33.72 -6.80 -10.06
CA SER A 549 34.25 -5.75 -10.92
C SER A 549 34.65 -6.29 -12.30
N ALA A 550 34.95 -5.38 -13.23
CA ALA A 550 35.78 -5.74 -14.38
C ALA A 550 37.15 -6.24 -13.91
N ILE A 551 37.82 -7.05 -14.72
CA ILE A 551 39.21 -7.43 -14.48
C ILE A 551 40.10 -6.25 -14.86
N TRP A 552 40.86 -5.75 -13.90
CA TRP A 552 41.82 -4.69 -14.07
C TRP A 552 43.24 -5.24 -14.13
N ASN A 553 44.15 -4.49 -14.72
CA ASN A 553 45.55 -4.87 -14.79
C ASN A 553 46.49 -3.67 -14.68
N PHE A 554 47.71 -3.93 -14.28
CA PHE A 554 48.83 -2.98 -14.35
C PHE A 554 50.13 -3.74 -14.60
N THR A 555 51.17 -3.03 -15.05
CA THR A 555 52.51 -3.56 -15.24
C THR A 555 53.47 -2.80 -14.35
N THR A 556 54.23 -3.53 -13.52
CA THR A 556 55.23 -2.92 -12.64
C THR A 556 56.40 -2.36 -13.44
N GLU A 557 57.08 -1.37 -12.89
CA GLU A 557 58.31 -0.78 -13.42
C GLU A 557 59.39 -1.84 -13.69
N ALA A 558 60.30 -1.53 -14.62
CA ALA A 558 61.49 -2.35 -14.87
C ALA A 558 62.37 -2.41 -13.61
N ALA A 559 63.18 -3.47 -13.51
CA ALA A 559 64.17 -3.52 -12.44
C ALA A 559 65.14 -2.34 -12.60
N PRO A 560 65.52 -1.64 -11.52
CA PRO A 560 66.56 -0.64 -11.62
C PRO A 560 67.84 -1.29 -12.19
N SER A 561 68.48 -0.62 -13.14
CA SER A 561 69.79 -1.06 -13.66
C SER A 561 70.83 -1.01 -12.55
N GLU A 562 71.69 -2.02 -12.45
CA GLU A 562 72.76 -2.07 -11.44
C GLU A 562 73.64 -0.80 -11.51
N ALA A 563 73.91 -0.21 -10.34
CA ALA A 563 74.77 0.97 -10.23
C ALA A 563 76.21 0.64 -10.67
N GLN A 564 76.81 1.52 -11.46
CA GLN A 564 78.22 1.41 -11.82
C GLN A 564 79.07 2.25 -10.87
N TYR A 565 80.11 1.64 -10.29
CA TYR A 565 81.06 2.28 -9.39
C TYR A 565 82.36 2.59 -10.14
N ARG A 566 82.73 3.88 -10.23
CA ARG A 566 83.90 4.35 -10.98
C ARG A 566 84.75 5.28 -10.13
N ALA A 567 86.07 5.24 -10.32
CA ALA A 567 86.98 6.12 -9.59
C ALA A 567 88.09 6.69 -10.48
N LEU A 568 88.50 7.92 -10.18
CA LEU A 568 89.71 8.56 -10.70
C LEU A 568 90.61 8.92 -9.53
N THR A 569 91.78 8.26 -9.43
CA THR A 569 92.80 8.57 -8.44
C THR A 569 93.99 9.25 -9.11
N VAL A 570 94.41 10.37 -8.54
CA VAL A 570 95.42 11.26 -9.14
C VAL A 570 96.48 11.58 -8.11
N GLY A 571 97.74 11.24 -8.39
CA GLY A 571 98.91 11.53 -7.57
C GLY A 571 99.93 12.33 -8.36
N LEU A 572 100.41 13.45 -7.83
CA LEU A 572 101.40 14.29 -8.51
C LEU A 572 102.69 14.38 -7.70
N THR A 573 103.70 13.61 -8.10
CA THR A 573 105.07 13.66 -7.53
C THR A 573 106.00 14.59 -8.29
N THR A 574 105.75 14.85 -9.57
CA THR A 574 106.68 15.60 -10.45
C THR A 574 106.07 16.89 -11.00
N TYR A 575 106.70 18.03 -10.74
CA TYR A 575 106.27 19.36 -11.21
C TYR A 575 107.35 20.04 -12.05
N ASP A 576 106.91 20.79 -13.07
CA ASP A 576 107.80 21.49 -14.01
C ASP A 576 108.65 22.60 -13.37
N ASP A 577 108.22 23.10 -12.21
CA ASP A 577 108.91 24.13 -11.43
C ASP A 577 109.91 23.56 -10.40
N GLY A 578 110.00 22.23 -10.29
CA GLY A 578 110.87 21.51 -9.36
C GLY A 578 110.30 21.32 -7.95
N GLY A 579 109.05 21.71 -7.70
CA GLY A 579 108.34 21.49 -6.42
C GLY A 579 107.87 20.05 -6.22
N ASN A 580 108.74 19.07 -6.42
CA ASN A 580 108.39 17.65 -6.36
C ASN A 580 107.96 17.19 -4.95
N LEU A 581 107.10 16.17 -4.91
CA LEU A 581 106.60 15.50 -3.71
C LEU A 581 106.92 14.01 -3.80
N ASP A 582 107.05 13.34 -2.67
CA ASP A 582 107.53 11.95 -2.63
C ASP A 582 106.39 10.92 -2.54
N ALA A 583 105.29 11.23 -1.83
CA ALA A 583 104.23 10.27 -1.52
C ALA A 583 103.03 10.18 -2.50
N PRO A 584 102.65 11.21 -3.29
CA PRO A 584 101.37 11.20 -3.99
C PRO A 584 101.12 10.04 -4.96
N ASP A 585 102.17 9.50 -5.57
CA ASP A 585 102.04 8.35 -6.47
C ASP A 585 101.62 7.08 -5.74
N ASN A 586 102.10 6.90 -4.51
CA ASN A 586 101.70 5.79 -3.64
C ASN A 586 100.28 6.01 -3.14
N ASP A 587 99.93 7.23 -2.72
CA ASP A 587 98.56 7.55 -2.29
C ASP A 587 97.52 7.22 -3.36
N ALA A 588 97.78 7.58 -4.62
CA ALA A 588 96.86 7.29 -5.71
C ALA A 588 96.75 5.80 -6.03
N GLN A 589 97.82 5.03 -5.84
CA GLN A 589 97.84 3.58 -6.05
C GLN A 589 97.15 2.84 -4.90
N ASP A 590 97.45 3.21 -3.67
CA ASP A 590 96.87 2.60 -2.46
C ASP A 590 95.37 2.86 -2.38
N MET A 591 94.92 4.07 -2.71
CA MET A 591 93.50 4.37 -2.83
C MET A 591 92.81 3.53 -3.92
N ALA A 592 93.47 3.30 -5.05
CA ALA A 592 92.90 2.46 -6.10
C ALA A 592 92.84 0.98 -5.69
N GLN A 593 93.86 0.50 -5.00
CA GLN A 593 93.93 -0.84 -4.45
C GLN A 593 92.83 -1.04 -3.41
N MET A 594 92.66 -0.12 -2.47
CA MET A 594 91.56 -0.14 -1.48
C MET A 594 90.19 -0.29 -2.14
N LEU A 595 89.92 0.52 -3.17
CA LEU A 595 88.63 0.49 -3.88
C LEU A 595 88.38 -0.86 -4.58
N SER A 596 89.44 -1.59 -4.96
CA SER A 596 89.31 -2.92 -5.58
C SER A 596 88.85 -4.02 -4.60
N PHE A 597 89.04 -3.80 -3.30
CA PHE A 597 88.59 -4.73 -2.25
C PHE A 597 87.15 -4.49 -1.79
N LEU A 598 86.55 -3.39 -2.22
CA LEU A 598 85.14 -3.09 -1.94
C LEU A 598 84.23 -4.01 -2.76
N SER A 599 83.14 -4.48 -2.15
CA SER A 599 82.15 -5.38 -2.76
C SER A 599 81.47 -4.82 -4.00
N GLU A 600 81.55 -3.51 -4.14
CA GLU A 600 80.96 -2.65 -5.16
C GLU A 600 81.71 -2.71 -6.51
N ASN A 601 82.89 -3.36 -6.57
CA ASN A 601 83.70 -3.54 -7.78
C ASN A 601 84.00 -2.23 -8.54
N TYR A 602 84.67 -1.28 -7.88
CA TYR A 602 85.06 -0.01 -8.52
C TYR A 602 85.95 -0.23 -9.75
N THR A 603 85.57 0.39 -10.88
CA THR A 603 86.47 0.57 -12.03
C THR A 603 87.31 1.82 -11.82
N THR A 604 88.60 1.67 -11.50
CA THR A 604 89.48 2.78 -11.12
C THR A 604 90.47 3.14 -12.24
N THR A 605 90.54 4.43 -12.57
CA THR A 605 91.59 5.03 -13.41
C THR A 605 92.63 5.69 -12.53
N ILE A 606 93.89 5.27 -12.64
CA ILE A 606 95.01 5.82 -11.87
C ILE A 606 95.85 6.75 -12.77
N ARG A 607 96.24 7.92 -12.25
CA ARG A 607 97.20 8.83 -12.88
C ARG A 607 98.24 9.26 -11.87
N THR A 608 99.51 9.07 -12.18
CA THR A 608 100.65 9.34 -11.31
C THR A 608 101.72 10.18 -12.02
N GLY A 609 102.64 10.74 -11.25
CA GLY A 609 103.79 11.49 -11.73
C GLY A 609 103.43 12.87 -12.24
N ARG A 610 103.50 13.06 -13.56
CA ARG A 610 103.26 14.34 -14.23
C ARG A 610 101.85 14.38 -14.82
N VAL A 611 100.93 15.07 -14.16
CA VAL A 611 99.53 15.27 -14.61
C VAL A 611 99.23 16.76 -14.83
N THR A 612 99.05 17.15 -16.10
CA THR A 612 98.74 18.54 -16.48
C THR A 612 97.27 18.89 -16.25
N LYS A 613 96.96 20.19 -16.13
CA LYS A 613 95.57 20.65 -16.00
C LYS A 613 94.68 20.18 -17.17
N SER A 614 95.22 20.20 -18.38
CA SER A 614 94.50 19.75 -19.59
C SER A 614 94.20 18.26 -19.58
N ALA A 615 95.15 17.43 -19.11
CA ALA A 615 94.97 15.99 -19.00
C ALA A 615 93.90 15.63 -17.97
N LEU A 616 93.91 16.28 -16.80
CA LEU A 616 92.88 16.08 -15.77
C LEU A 616 91.47 16.46 -16.28
N ASN A 617 91.36 17.60 -16.97
CA ASN A 617 90.10 18.05 -17.55
C ASN A 617 89.54 17.07 -18.60
N ALA A 618 90.40 16.47 -19.43
CA ALA A 618 89.98 15.48 -20.42
C ALA A 618 89.40 14.24 -19.73
N LEU A 619 90.08 13.73 -18.70
CA LEU A 619 89.62 12.56 -17.94
C LEU A 619 88.26 12.79 -17.27
N LEU A 620 88.08 13.92 -16.59
CA LEU A 620 86.79 14.25 -15.96
C LEU A 620 85.65 14.35 -16.98
N THR A 621 85.94 14.80 -18.21
CA THR A 621 84.94 14.91 -19.28
C THR A 621 84.49 13.53 -19.78
N GLU A 622 85.38 12.54 -19.82
CA GLU A 622 85.04 11.17 -20.23
C GLU A 622 84.01 10.53 -19.28
N TYR A 623 84.06 10.85 -17.99
CA TYR A 623 83.10 10.32 -17.01
C TYR A 623 81.69 10.92 -17.12
N VAL A 624 81.53 12.06 -17.79
CA VAL A 624 80.20 12.62 -18.08
C VAL A 624 79.46 11.69 -19.05
N SER A 625 80.13 11.29 -20.13
CA SER A 625 79.57 10.36 -21.12
C SER A 625 79.44 8.95 -20.54
N GLY A 626 78.19 8.50 -20.36
CA GLY A 626 77.89 7.16 -19.84
C GLY A 626 77.68 7.08 -18.32
N SER A 627 77.55 8.23 -17.65
CA SER A 627 77.06 8.27 -16.26
C SER A 627 75.52 8.28 -16.20
N GLN A 628 74.95 7.50 -15.27
CA GLN A 628 73.52 7.42 -14.97
C GLN A 628 73.22 7.93 -13.56
N ALA A 629 71.96 8.20 -13.26
CA ALA A 629 71.54 8.80 -11.99
C ALA A 629 71.85 7.92 -10.76
N GLN A 630 71.92 6.60 -10.94
CA GLN A 630 72.22 5.64 -9.87
C GLN A 630 73.71 5.30 -9.73
N ASP A 631 74.59 5.81 -10.60
CA ASP A 631 76.03 5.51 -10.56
C ASP A 631 76.73 6.21 -9.38
N VAL A 632 77.91 5.71 -9.00
CA VAL A 632 78.77 6.31 -7.98
C VAL A 632 80.15 6.63 -8.59
N PHE A 633 80.59 7.88 -8.46
CA PHE A 633 81.88 8.36 -8.94
C PHE A 633 82.76 8.86 -7.79
N LEU A 634 83.97 8.33 -7.65
CA LEU A 634 84.96 8.79 -6.67
C LEU A 634 86.11 9.55 -7.36
N PHE A 635 86.43 10.73 -6.85
CA PHE A 635 87.59 11.52 -7.25
C PHE A 635 88.58 11.64 -6.10
N HIS A 636 89.80 11.18 -6.29
CA HIS A 636 90.90 11.31 -5.34
C HIS A 636 92.05 12.12 -5.97
N TYR A 637 92.56 13.08 -5.21
CA TYR A 637 93.74 13.88 -5.59
C TYR A 637 94.73 13.92 -4.42
N SER A 638 95.98 13.57 -4.66
CA SER A 638 97.13 13.80 -3.77
C SER A 638 98.16 14.66 -4.50
N GLY A 639 98.58 15.76 -3.87
CA GLY A 639 99.56 16.70 -4.43
C GLY A 639 99.50 18.09 -3.82
N HIS A 640 100.14 19.06 -4.47
CA HIS A 640 100.18 20.43 -3.96
C HIS A 640 98.81 21.11 -4.00
N GLY A 641 98.57 21.95 -3.00
CA GLY A 641 97.40 22.79 -2.88
C GLY A 641 97.73 24.12 -2.20
N TRP A 642 96.94 25.15 -2.50
CA TRP A 642 97.07 26.47 -1.86
C TRP A 642 95.75 27.24 -1.89
N TYR A 643 95.60 28.20 -0.98
CA TYR A 643 94.47 29.09 -0.87
C TYR A 643 94.81 30.45 -1.49
N THR A 644 94.22 30.70 -2.65
CA THR A 644 94.41 31.97 -3.37
C THR A 644 93.14 32.35 -4.12
N GLY A 645 92.90 33.65 -4.25
CA GLY A 645 91.68 34.16 -4.88
C GLY A 645 90.39 33.81 -4.12
N GLY A 646 90.46 33.58 -2.80
CA GLY A 646 89.30 33.30 -1.94
C GLY A 646 88.81 31.85 -1.96
N GLN A 647 89.62 30.92 -2.48
CA GLN A 647 89.29 29.50 -2.55
C GLN A 647 90.56 28.65 -2.59
N SER A 648 90.44 27.37 -2.23
CA SER A 648 91.48 26.36 -2.42
C SER A 648 91.66 26.08 -3.92
N ASN A 649 92.90 25.78 -4.32
CA ASN A 649 93.22 25.38 -5.68
C ASN A 649 94.19 24.20 -5.63
N LEU A 650 93.96 23.22 -6.50
CA LEU A 650 94.86 22.10 -6.74
C LEU A 650 95.95 22.55 -7.71
N TYR A 651 97.21 22.27 -7.41
CA TYR A 651 98.35 22.66 -8.26
C TYR A 651 98.74 21.52 -9.19
N MET A 652 98.76 21.77 -10.49
CA MET A 652 99.00 20.76 -11.52
C MET A 652 100.47 20.73 -11.93
N SER A 653 100.92 19.61 -12.51
CA SER A 653 102.34 19.41 -12.80
C SER A 653 102.94 20.40 -13.82
N ASP A 654 102.09 21.03 -14.64
CA ASP A 654 102.46 22.04 -15.63
C ASP A 654 102.48 23.48 -15.07
N GLY A 655 102.43 23.62 -13.75
CA GLY A 655 102.43 24.89 -13.05
C GLY A 655 101.12 25.66 -13.11
N GLN A 656 100.07 25.07 -13.70
CA GLN A 656 98.72 25.61 -13.68
C GLN A 656 97.97 25.20 -12.42
N SER A 657 96.91 25.92 -12.07
CA SER A 657 96.04 25.57 -10.94
C SER A 657 94.61 25.27 -11.37
N MET A 658 93.96 24.34 -10.69
CA MET A 658 92.52 24.05 -10.80
C MET A 658 91.83 24.48 -9.51
N SER A 659 91.00 25.52 -9.59
CA SER A 659 90.24 25.97 -8.42
C SER A 659 89.19 24.95 -8.01
N VAL A 660 88.82 24.89 -6.72
CA VAL A 660 87.74 23.99 -6.29
C VAL A 660 86.39 24.31 -6.94
N THR A 661 86.14 25.57 -7.30
CA THR A 661 84.94 25.97 -8.04
C THR A 661 84.94 25.34 -9.44
N GLU A 662 86.08 25.41 -10.14
CA GLU A 662 86.24 24.78 -11.46
C GLU A 662 86.11 23.25 -11.38
N LEU A 663 86.71 22.62 -10.37
CA LEU A 663 86.60 21.18 -10.15
C LEU A 663 85.15 20.75 -9.89
N ARG A 664 84.41 21.48 -9.04
CA ARG A 664 82.99 21.19 -8.79
C ARG A 664 82.15 21.30 -10.05
N GLN A 665 82.36 22.31 -10.88
CA GLN A 665 81.64 22.43 -12.15
C GLN A 665 81.89 21.22 -13.07
N LYS A 666 83.08 20.63 -13.02
CA LYS A 666 83.39 19.41 -13.78
C LYS A 666 82.74 18.17 -13.18
N LEU A 667 82.78 18.02 -11.85
CA LEU A 667 82.19 16.88 -11.16
C LEU A 667 80.66 16.90 -11.17
N SER A 668 80.03 18.09 -11.19
CA SER A 668 78.57 18.25 -11.23
C SER A 668 77.96 17.72 -12.52
N ALA A 669 78.71 17.79 -13.60
CA ALA A 669 78.31 17.30 -14.91
C ALA A 669 78.27 15.76 -14.98
N ILE A 670 78.87 15.05 -14.01
CA ILE A 670 78.82 13.59 -13.90
C ILE A 670 77.55 13.21 -13.15
N ASN A 671 76.69 12.40 -13.80
CA ASN A 671 75.45 11.92 -13.18
C ASN A 671 75.76 10.94 -12.04
N GLY A 672 74.89 10.92 -11.03
CA GLY A 672 75.02 10.02 -9.89
C GLY A 672 75.66 10.66 -8.65
N THR A 673 76.05 9.81 -7.71
CA THR A 673 76.65 10.21 -6.43
C THR A 673 78.14 10.48 -6.59
N LYS A 674 78.64 11.60 -6.04
CA LYS A 674 80.07 11.96 -6.09
C LYS A 674 80.72 11.86 -4.70
N ILE A 675 81.84 11.16 -4.62
CA ILE A 675 82.74 11.09 -3.46
C ILE A 675 84.04 11.80 -3.86
N VAL A 676 84.53 12.71 -3.03
CA VAL A 676 85.69 13.56 -3.33
C VAL A 676 86.67 13.51 -2.17
N ILE A 677 87.92 13.14 -2.44
CA ILE A 677 88.99 13.06 -1.45
C ILE A 677 90.16 13.91 -1.97
N ILE A 678 90.55 14.92 -1.20
CA ILE A 678 91.62 15.85 -1.59
C ILE A 678 92.70 15.85 -0.52
N ASP A 679 93.80 15.17 -0.79
CA ASP A 679 95.03 15.19 0.01
C ASP A 679 95.95 16.31 -0.50
N ALA A 680 95.73 17.53 -0.01
CA ALA A 680 96.50 18.70 -0.40
C ALA A 680 96.46 19.77 0.69
N CYS A 681 97.50 20.61 0.74
CA CYS A 681 97.54 21.79 1.58
C CYS A 681 96.37 22.73 1.28
N GLU A 682 95.88 23.38 2.34
CA GLU A 682 94.88 24.44 2.26
C GLU A 682 93.61 24.04 1.50
N SER A 683 93.24 22.75 1.51
CA SER A 683 92.18 22.14 0.67
C SER A 683 90.77 22.29 1.23
N GLY A 684 90.63 22.73 2.48
CA GLY A 684 89.36 22.76 3.20
C GLY A 684 88.25 23.63 2.59
N SER A 685 88.49 24.44 1.56
CA SER A 685 87.42 25.23 0.94
C SER A 685 86.46 24.36 0.13
N PHE A 686 86.84 23.13 -0.25
CA PHE A 686 85.92 22.17 -0.88
C PHE A 686 84.83 21.69 0.10
N VAL A 687 85.07 21.74 1.42
CA VAL A 687 84.04 21.45 2.44
C VAL A 687 83.20 22.70 2.77
N ASN A 688 83.81 23.89 2.66
CA ASN A 688 83.29 25.15 3.21
C ASN A 688 82.60 26.09 2.21
N LEU A 689 82.50 25.73 0.93
CA LEU A 689 81.77 26.50 -0.08
C LEU A 689 80.43 25.82 -0.38
N ILE A 690 79.31 26.54 -0.30
CA ILE A 690 78.02 26.13 -0.91
C ILE A 690 77.55 27.32 -1.74
N GLU A 691 77.15 27.10 -3.00
CA GLU A 691 76.67 28.15 -3.92
C GLU A 691 77.64 29.34 -4.10
N GLY A 692 78.96 29.09 -3.96
CA GLY A 692 79.98 30.12 -4.16
C GLY A 692 80.18 31.10 -3.00
N ARG A 693 79.59 30.84 -1.82
CA ARG A 693 79.87 31.63 -0.59
C ARG A 693 80.51 30.79 0.51
N GLU A 694 81.27 31.46 1.37
CA GLU A 694 81.83 30.87 2.58
C GLU A 694 80.71 30.55 3.59
N LEU A 695 80.76 29.37 4.20
CA LEU A 695 79.83 28.98 5.25
C LEU A 695 80.09 29.76 6.56
N THR A 696 79.03 30.10 7.27
CA THR A 696 79.09 30.67 8.63
C THR A 696 79.64 29.64 9.61
N ARG A 697 80.12 30.08 10.77
CA ARG A 697 80.66 29.18 11.82
C ARG A 697 79.66 28.13 12.30
N GLU A 698 78.37 28.43 12.22
CA GLU A 698 77.28 27.55 12.68
C GLU A 698 76.97 26.50 11.62
N GLU A 699 76.87 26.90 10.36
CA GLU A 699 76.77 25.99 9.20
C GLU A 699 77.98 25.04 9.12
N LYS A 700 79.20 25.54 9.41
CA LYS A 700 80.41 24.69 9.48
C LYS A 700 80.31 23.62 10.58
N ARG A 701 79.71 23.93 11.74
CA ARG A 701 79.54 22.97 12.85
C ARG A 701 78.46 21.95 12.59
N GLU A 702 77.30 22.36 12.08
CA GLU A 702 76.23 21.43 11.71
C GLU A 702 76.72 20.44 10.65
N ARG A 703 77.48 20.92 9.65
CA ARG A 703 78.05 20.05 8.62
C ARG A 703 79.09 19.09 9.17
N MET A 704 79.96 19.54 10.08
CA MET A 704 80.94 18.66 10.72
C MET A 704 80.25 17.59 11.57
N ALA A 705 79.17 17.96 12.29
CA ALA A 705 78.38 17.01 13.07
C ALA A 705 77.64 15.99 12.19
N LEU A 706 77.08 16.44 11.06
CA LEU A 706 76.43 15.58 10.07
C LEU A 706 77.42 14.67 9.34
N PHE A 707 78.59 15.18 8.95
CA PHE A 707 79.68 14.41 8.36
C PHE A 707 80.14 13.30 9.32
N ASN A 708 80.39 13.64 10.59
CA ASN A 708 80.77 12.65 11.60
C ASN A 708 79.67 11.60 11.83
N ALA A 709 78.40 12.02 11.86
CA ALA A 709 77.27 11.09 11.99
C ALA A 709 77.16 10.15 10.78
N GLN A 710 77.35 10.66 9.55
CA GLN A 710 77.25 9.89 8.30
C GLN A 710 78.45 8.97 8.09
N VAL A 711 79.67 9.41 8.41
CA VAL A 711 80.87 8.55 8.37
C VAL A 711 80.73 7.42 9.40
N LEU A 712 80.25 7.71 10.62
CA LEU A 712 79.98 6.67 11.60
C LEU A 712 78.90 5.70 11.09
N GLU A 713 77.80 6.18 10.52
CA GLU A 713 76.71 5.34 9.98
C GLU A 713 77.16 4.47 8.78
N VAL A 714 78.03 5.00 7.92
CA VAL A 714 78.56 4.32 6.72
C VAL A 714 79.66 3.31 7.05
N PHE A 715 80.46 3.53 8.11
CA PHE A 715 81.62 2.67 8.42
C PHE A 715 81.43 1.79 9.67
N SER A 716 80.39 1.99 10.49
CA SER A 716 80.21 1.23 11.75
C SER A 716 79.32 -0.03 11.68
N GLU A 717 78.61 -0.29 10.58
CA GLU A 717 77.77 -1.50 10.44
C GLU A 717 78.12 -2.38 9.23
N PRO A 718 78.34 -3.70 9.43
CA PRO A 718 78.65 -4.65 8.35
C PRO A 718 77.41 -5.22 7.64
N SER A 719 76.27 -4.52 7.63
CA SER A 719 74.99 -5.06 7.14
C SER A 719 74.68 -4.71 5.67
N ARG A 720 74.08 -5.68 4.98
CA ARG A 720 74.00 -5.85 3.51
C ARG A 720 72.85 -5.07 2.84
N ASP A 721 72.31 -4.04 3.47
CA ASP A 721 71.09 -3.37 3.01
C ASP A 721 71.22 -1.84 3.13
N ARG A 722 72.01 -1.25 2.22
CA ARG A 722 71.98 0.20 2.02
C ARG A 722 70.92 0.50 0.98
N GLY A 723 69.69 0.79 1.45
CA GLY A 723 68.67 1.42 0.63
C GLY A 723 69.21 2.69 -0.05
N ALA A 724 68.52 3.17 -1.10
CA ALA A 724 68.94 4.35 -1.85
C ALA A 724 69.12 5.58 -0.93
N TYR A 725 70.36 5.84 -0.51
CA TYR A 725 70.71 7.03 0.28
C TYR A 725 70.72 8.25 -0.66
N SER A 726 69.66 9.05 -0.61
CA SER A 726 69.65 10.38 -1.24
C SER A 726 70.19 11.41 -0.24
N SER A 727 71.47 11.74 -0.32
CA SER A 727 71.98 12.91 0.38
C SER A 727 71.48 14.19 -0.30
N PRO A 728 71.07 15.23 0.45
CA PRO A 728 70.72 16.53 -0.12
C PRO A 728 71.96 17.28 -0.67
N TYR A 729 73.16 16.71 -0.52
CA TYR A 729 74.42 17.33 -0.93
C TYR A 729 74.94 16.71 -2.22
N GLU A 730 75.39 17.58 -3.13
CA GLU A 730 75.93 17.21 -4.43
C GLU A 730 77.22 16.36 -4.36
N TYR A 731 77.96 16.42 -3.23
CA TYR A 731 79.23 15.73 -3.00
C TYR A 731 79.35 15.24 -1.55
N TYR A 732 79.94 14.04 -1.37
CA TYR A 732 80.59 13.61 -0.12
C TYR A 732 82.08 13.95 -0.20
N VAL A 733 82.63 14.65 0.80
CA VAL A 733 83.96 15.26 0.70
C VAL A 733 84.81 14.96 1.92
N LEU A 734 86.06 14.56 1.69
CA LEU A 734 87.14 14.47 2.67
C LEU A 734 88.34 15.29 2.18
N THR A 735 88.99 16.04 3.08
CA THR A 735 90.15 16.88 2.75
C THR A 735 91.28 16.65 3.75
N GLY A 736 92.53 16.64 3.30
CA GLY A 736 93.72 16.42 4.12
C GLY A 736 94.04 17.58 5.07
N ALA A 737 93.53 18.78 4.78
CA ALA A 737 93.77 19.95 5.61
C ALA A 737 92.59 20.94 5.60
N ALA A 738 92.48 21.77 6.64
CA ALA A 738 91.59 22.93 6.64
C ALA A 738 92.07 24.01 5.65
N ILE A 739 91.27 25.09 5.47
CA ILE A 739 91.53 26.17 4.49
C ILE A 739 92.92 26.85 4.65
N ASN A 740 93.48 26.87 5.87
CA ASN A 740 94.76 27.54 6.17
C ASN A 740 95.75 26.60 6.86
N GLU A 741 95.63 25.30 6.60
CA GLU A 741 96.49 24.27 7.19
C GLU A 741 97.24 23.52 6.09
N TYR A 742 98.42 23.02 6.41
CA TYR A 742 99.15 22.15 5.51
C TYR A 742 98.62 20.72 5.62
N SER A 743 98.58 20.01 4.48
CA SER A 743 98.54 18.54 4.48
C SER A 743 99.99 18.08 4.50
N TYR A 744 100.25 16.95 5.14
CA TYR A 744 101.61 16.44 5.34
C TYR A 744 101.77 15.07 4.69
N GLU A 745 102.99 14.81 4.23
CA GLU A 745 103.48 13.49 3.82
C GLU A 745 104.66 13.10 4.70
N ASP A 746 104.92 11.81 4.83
CA ASP A 746 106.01 11.28 5.64
C ASP A 746 106.83 10.26 4.85
N GLU A 747 108.14 10.50 4.75
CA GLU A 747 109.07 9.61 4.03
C GLU A 747 109.12 8.19 4.62
N TYR A 748 108.83 8.01 5.93
CA TYR A 748 108.79 6.69 6.56
C TYR A 748 107.47 5.96 6.32
N LEU A 749 106.36 6.70 6.23
CA LEU A 749 105.05 6.11 5.91
C LEU A 749 104.91 5.80 4.42
N ASN A 750 105.74 6.44 3.56
CA ASN A 750 105.69 6.32 2.11
C ASN A 750 104.33 6.76 1.51
N ASN A 751 103.54 7.51 2.28
CA ASN A 751 102.19 7.99 2.00
C ASN A 751 101.95 9.38 2.61
N GLY A 752 100.94 10.08 2.11
CA GLY A 752 100.30 11.22 2.76
C GLY A 752 99.58 10.78 4.05
N TYR A 753 99.59 11.63 5.08
CA TYR A 753 98.96 11.29 6.36
C TYR A 753 97.45 11.00 6.22
N LEU A 754 96.74 11.72 5.35
CA LEU A 754 95.31 11.49 5.11
C LEU A 754 95.09 10.09 4.53
N THR A 755 95.82 9.76 3.47
CA THR A 755 95.69 8.48 2.78
C THR A 755 96.07 7.33 3.72
N PHE A 756 97.17 7.45 4.47
CA PHE A 756 97.60 6.46 5.45
C PHE A 756 96.50 6.13 6.48
N PHE A 757 95.95 7.14 7.15
CA PHE A 757 94.91 6.90 8.18
C PHE A 757 93.58 6.44 7.59
N LEU A 758 93.24 6.82 6.35
CA LEU A 758 92.07 6.32 5.67
C LEU A 758 92.20 4.82 5.37
N MET A 759 93.39 4.38 4.96
CA MET A 759 93.71 2.97 4.70
C MET A 759 93.71 2.14 5.99
N ASP A 760 94.29 2.66 7.07
CA ASP A 760 94.32 1.99 8.38
C ASP A 760 92.91 1.81 8.97
N GLY A 761 92.11 2.88 8.96
CA GLY A 761 90.75 2.88 9.50
C GLY A 761 89.77 1.94 8.78
N MET A 762 90.06 1.56 7.54
CA MET A 762 89.23 0.62 6.76
C MET A 762 89.60 -0.86 6.98
N GLY A 763 90.54 -1.15 7.89
CA GLY A 763 90.90 -2.51 8.29
C GLY A 763 91.73 -3.22 7.24
N ASP A 764 93.00 -2.82 7.13
CA ASP A 764 94.11 -3.55 6.50
C ASP A 764 93.73 -4.28 5.18
N VAL A 765 93.74 -3.53 4.06
CA VAL A 765 94.05 -4.13 2.74
C VAL A 765 95.54 -4.39 2.63
N GLY A 766 96.08 -5.07 3.66
CA GLY A 766 97.47 -5.42 3.81
C GLY A 766 97.78 -6.73 3.12
N SER A 767 98.67 -6.66 2.15
CA SER A 767 99.83 -7.54 2.24
C SER A 767 101.09 -6.85 1.74
N ALA A 768 101.99 -6.62 2.70
CA ALA A 768 103.45 -6.52 2.60
C ALA A 768 104.09 -5.14 2.36
N ASN A 769 104.47 -4.48 3.47
CA ASN A 769 105.86 -4.06 3.63
C ASN A 769 106.58 -5.04 4.60
N PRO A 770 107.63 -5.79 4.20
CA PRO A 770 108.15 -6.92 4.97
C PRO A 770 109.00 -6.58 6.21
N THR A 771 109.24 -5.33 6.56
CA THR A 771 110.30 -5.01 7.55
C THR A 771 110.03 -3.88 8.55
N GLY A 772 108.79 -3.44 8.76
CA GLY A 772 108.55 -2.37 9.74
C GLY A 772 107.18 -2.45 10.35
N ALA A 773 107.10 -3.02 11.55
CA ALA A 773 105.91 -2.93 12.39
C ALA A 773 105.61 -1.47 12.73
N PHE A 774 104.34 -1.08 12.62
CA PHE A 774 103.81 -0.04 13.47
C PHE A 774 102.90 -0.70 14.52
N ASP A 775 103.42 -0.75 15.74
CA ASP A 775 102.68 -1.03 16.96
C ASP A 775 102.05 0.30 17.41
N TYR A 776 100.73 0.42 17.31
CA TYR A 776 99.98 1.55 17.85
C TYR A 776 99.11 1.07 19.02
N THR A 777 99.72 0.93 20.20
CA THR A 777 99.02 1.12 21.47
C THR A 777 98.58 2.57 21.64
#